data_AF-A0A8C3ALV4-F1
#
_entry.id   AF-A0A8C3ALV4-F1
#
_cell.length_a   1.000
_cell.length_b   1.000
_cell.length_c   1.000
_cell.angle_alpha   90.00
_cell.angle_beta   90.00
_cell.angle_gamma   90.00
#
_symmetry.space_group_name_H-M   'P 1'
#
loop_
_entity.id
_entity.type
_entity.pdbx_description
1 polymer ?
#
loop_
_entity_poly.entity_id
_entity_poly.type
_entity_poly.pdbx_seq_one_letter_code
_entity_poly.pdbx_strand_id
1 'polypeptide(L)'
;LKAFRSFIKPIMGGLKLCILLLLGTYTLALAKRFKNFRRFVYDYETETFNGMNGATKDKSGPKVSCKVEIEVPQTCSFILRTTECSLSEIHGMDTEGNPVYHPAEGALAFKAAMITVEGQTDVRLYAGDDDPVNILNIKRGIVSALMVPVMEEEKNDRMVTLLTPTVHGLCPTNFSVNARENIATDVTVSRDLSKCDYFVYHKQVTSPLALITGMVRDSMISSTQTCTYKFDNQKKHMTIGTCTATHNFLPLSPLNEYGMSTLVKQTLNLRETSKINDRIFDISECFVFKSTDDKSPVQTKDAAIATMQQLNTLSQTTEGEDRASLFHKLVSELRGLKVDVLGSATDEMMDMSQFLTWQALTQCGTPECTSAMLKILRTFNNASLEVDATVYALGMLSNPSRLMVKDMLAMAQYKQSKPIMYALSNAVRKLYQAERVTPEITAVSEFMMSLLGTDCAGEKELTFLTLRVIGNMGDAMEAADAAVKTTLLKCMRQPATTLSVQLAAIQAFRRMSATDEVRSNLQRVSQYPKGAVQKRLAAYLILMRNPHDSDIEIVKKLLTQEQNTQIKSFVTSHVYNIISSTDSETQKLGQKIMDALKDTEVTTHSDYATKSRNYKLGLAQGSMQAAVLGNIVFDPSSQLPREVLLETTLKAFGFSMDLWEIGMEGRGFEPTIDALFGKNGFFPDTLGKTMYWTLDKIPPKMKEELGKWIPENLVREIVRNFNKLVKDLQSQEAPEAMAYLKIMGAELGYIKGNDLKFIADNLSIPAPQGTTKLVSIR
;
A
#
# COMPACT_ATOMS: atom_id res chain seq x y z
N LEU A 1 44.64 -20.46 6.05
CA LEU A 1 43.39 -21.22 5.75
C LEU A 1 42.97 -21.94 7.03
N LYS A 2 41.68 -21.84 7.42
CA LYS A 2 41.05 -22.34 8.67
C LYS A 2 41.38 -21.61 9.99
N ALA A 3 41.12 -20.29 10.05
CA ALA A 3 40.84 -19.56 11.31
C ALA A 3 40.22 -18.16 11.06
N PHE A 4 39.38 -18.01 10.03
CA PHE A 4 38.78 -16.71 9.64
C PHE A 4 37.33 -16.86 9.14
N ARG A 5 36.52 -17.67 9.85
CA ARG A 5 35.07 -17.79 9.63
C ARG A 5 34.35 -18.11 10.95
N SER A 6 34.14 -17.09 11.78
CA SER A 6 33.03 -17.00 12.73
C SER A 6 33.23 -15.72 13.55
N PHE A 7 32.66 -14.60 13.10
CA PHE A 7 32.24 -13.42 13.90
C PHE A 7 31.88 -12.28 12.93
N ILE A 8 30.88 -12.52 12.07
CA ILE A 8 30.08 -11.46 11.45
C ILE A 8 28.62 -11.85 11.69
N LYS A 9 28.10 -11.38 12.83
CA LYS A 9 26.67 -11.24 13.12
C LYS A 9 26.50 -9.95 13.92
N PRO A 10 26.26 -8.79 13.29
CA PRO A 10 25.63 -7.69 13.97
C PRO A 10 24.20 -7.49 13.42
N ILE A 11 23.41 -6.69 14.15
CA ILE A 11 22.07 -6.21 13.76
C ILE A 11 20.91 -7.19 14.09
N MET A 12 20.79 -7.55 15.36
CA MET A 12 19.49 -7.87 15.99
C MET A 12 19.47 -7.54 17.49
N GLY A 13 20.63 -7.28 18.10
CA GLY A 13 20.73 -6.78 19.48
C GLY A 13 20.50 -5.28 19.63
N GLY A 14 20.77 -4.46 18.61
CA GLY A 14 20.70 -2.99 18.71
C GLY A 14 19.30 -2.45 18.93
N LEU A 15 18.28 -3.04 18.29
CA LEU A 15 16.89 -2.56 18.43
C LEU A 15 16.31 -2.91 19.81
N LYS A 16 16.56 -4.13 20.31
CA LYS A 16 16.15 -4.52 21.67
C LYS A 16 16.90 -3.73 22.74
N LEU A 17 18.20 -3.46 22.55
CA LEU A 17 19.00 -2.66 23.48
C LEU A 17 18.57 -1.18 23.47
N CYS A 18 18.25 -0.60 22.29
CA CYS A 18 17.70 0.75 22.20
C CYS A 18 16.30 0.84 22.83
N ILE A 19 15.42 -0.15 22.63
CA ILE A 19 14.10 -0.18 23.27
C ILE A 19 14.23 -0.32 24.80
N LEU A 20 15.16 -1.15 25.29
CA LEU A 20 15.46 -1.28 26.73
C LEU A 20 16.06 0.00 27.33
N LEU A 21 17.00 0.66 26.64
CA LEU A 21 17.60 1.92 27.07
C LEU A 21 16.58 3.07 27.05
N LEU A 22 15.70 3.10 26.04
CA LEU A 22 14.58 4.05 25.95
C LEU A 22 13.57 3.81 27.08
N LEU A 23 13.10 2.58 27.30
CA LEU A 23 12.21 2.23 28.43
C LEU A 23 12.84 2.57 29.81
N GLY A 24 14.15 2.41 29.96
CA GLY A 24 14.90 2.81 31.14
C GLY A 24 14.88 4.33 31.37
N THR A 25 14.93 5.15 30.32
CA THR A 25 14.85 6.61 30.45
C THR A 25 13.46 7.13 30.81
N TYR A 26 12.39 6.41 30.44
CA TYR A 26 10.99 6.84 30.65
C TYR A 26 10.41 6.42 32.00
N THR A 27 10.77 5.24 32.50
CA THR A 27 10.50 4.85 33.90
C THR A 27 11.12 5.86 34.88
N LEU A 28 12.32 6.37 34.55
CA LEU A 28 12.96 7.48 35.24
C LEU A 28 12.15 8.79 35.22
N ALA A 29 11.42 9.09 34.14
CA ALA A 29 10.62 10.31 34.04
C ALA A 29 9.39 10.28 34.97
N LEU A 30 8.69 9.15 35.05
CA LEU A 30 7.57 8.95 35.98
C LEU A 30 8.07 8.92 37.44
N ALA A 31 9.22 8.29 37.69
CA ALA A 31 9.88 8.23 39.00
C ALA A 31 10.37 9.59 39.52
N LYS A 32 10.72 10.53 38.63
CA LYS A 32 11.05 11.92 39.02
C LYS A 32 9.81 12.73 39.44
N ARG A 33 8.58 12.34 39.04
CA ARG A 33 7.34 13.09 39.29
C ARG A 33 6.51 12.54 40.45
N PHE A 34 6.53 11.24 40.67
CA PHE A 34 5.82 10.61 41.78
C PHE A 34 6.81 10.12 42.83
N LYS A 35 6.67 10.65 44.05
CA LYS A 35 7.53 10.25 45.17
C LYS A 35 7.16 8.84 45.64
N ASN A 36 8.17 8.02 45.90
CA ASN A 36 8.00 6.70 46.50
C ASN A 36 7.26 6.77 47.84
N PHE A 37 6.65 5.65 48.21
CA PHE A 37 5.87 5.47 49.43
C PHE A 37 4.73 6.48 49.54
N ARG A 38 4.15 6.86 48.40
CA ARG A 38 2.95 7.68 48.34
C ARG A 38 1.86 7.08 47.48
N ARG A 39 0.64 7.43 47.83
CA ARG A 39 -0.57 7.23 47.05
C ARG A 39 -1.07 8.59 46.56
N PHE A 40 -1.43 8.65 45.29
CA PHE A 40 -2.00 9.82 44.62
C PHE A 40 -3.39 9.44 44.13
N VAL A 41 -4.39 10.26 44.45
CA VAL A 41 -5.77 10.01 44.03
C VAL A 41 -6.18 11.14 43.09
N TYR A 42 -6.56 10.77 41.87
CA TYR A 42 -7.02 11.68 40.83
C TYR A 42 -8.50 11.45 40.51
N ASP A 43 -9.23 12.54 40.30
CA ASP A 43 -10.51 12.49 39.62
C ASP A 43 -10.23 12.56 38.11
N TYR A 44 -10.61 11.50 37.40
CA TYR A 44 -10.44 11.35 35.96
C TYR A 44 -11.76 11.54 35.24
N GLU A 45 -11.75 12.36 34.19
CA GLU A 45 -12.90 12.57 33.33
C GLU A 45 -12.46 12.60 31.87
N THR A 46 -13.17 11.89 31.00
CA THR A 46 -12.99 12.00 29.55
C THR A 46 -14.34 12.11 28.85
N GLU A 47 -14.43 13.05 27.91
CA GLU A 47 -15.63 13.38 27.17
C GLU A 47 -15.31 13.36 25.68
N THR A 48 -16.16 12.73 24.89
CA THR A 48 -16.07 12.77 23.43
C THR A 48 -17.27 13.51 22.87
N PHE A 49 -17.03 14.45 21.99
CA PHE A 49 -18.04 15.24 21.31
C PHE A 49 -17.90 15.08 19.80
N ASN A 50 -18.86 14.40 19.18
CA ASN A 50 -18.99 14.30 17.74
C ASN A 50 -20.02 15.34 17.29
N GLY A 51 -19.73 16.09 16.23
CA GLY A 51 -20.65 17.08 15.68
C GLY A 51 -20.32 17.48 14.26
N MET A 52 -21.22 18.26 13.65
CA MET A 52 -21.01 18.91 12.37
C MET A 52 -20.77 20.39 12.61
N ASN A 53 -19.55 20.85 12.36
CA ASN A 53 -19.21 22.25 12.51
C ASN A 53 -20.11 23.10 11.59
N GLY A 54 -20.62 24.22 12.11
CA GLY A 54 -21.43 25.17 11.34
C GLY A 54 -22.87 24.76 11.03
N ALA A 55 -23.20 23.46 11.01
CA ALA A 55 -24.52 22.95 10.59
C ALA A 55 -25.50 22.73 11.75
N THR A 56 -25.05 22.21 12.88
CA THR A 56 -25.90 21.99 14.07
C THR A 56 -25.11 22.23 15.36
N LYS A 57 -25.82 22.57 16.43
CA LYS A 57 -25.28 22.63 17.79
C LYS A 57 -25.36 21.27 18.50
N ASP A 58 -26.09 20.32 17.95
CA ASP A 58 -26.23 18.98 18.50
C ASP A 58 -24.90 18.25 18.46
N LYS A 59 -24.60 17.56 19.56
CA LYS A 59 -23.38 16.74 19.71
C LYS A 59 -23.76 15.40 20.31
N SER A 60 -23.01 14.37 19.96
CA SER A 60 -23.15 13.05 20.55
C SER A 60 -21.81 12.54 21.05
N GLY A 61 -21.84 11.67 22.06
CA GLY A 61 -20.67 10.92 22.47
C GLY A 61 -20.68 10.53 23.94
N PRO A 62 -19.76 9.63 24.33
CA PRO A 62 -19.66 9.14 25.69
C PRO A 62 -18.90 10.09 26.61
N LYS A 63 -19.19 9.95 27.89
CA LYS A 63 -18.45 10.50 29.02
C LYS A 63 -18.11 9.38 29.99
N VAL A 64 -16.83 9.30 30.34
CA VAL A 64 -16.33 8.37 31.36
C VAL A 64 -15.78 9.19 32.51
N SER A 65 -16.21 8.85 33.73
CA SER A 65 -15.65 9.42 34.96
C SER A 65 -15.17 8.29 35.84
N CYS A 66 -13.97 8.39 36.40
CA CYS A 66 -13.40 7.40 37.30
C CYS A 66 -12.55 8.08 38.37
N LYS A 67 -12.42 7.43 39.51
CA LYS A 67 -11.38 7.74 40.48
C LYS A 67 -10.16 6.87 40.19
N VAL A 68 -9.01 7.51 40.03
CA VAL A 68 -7.76 6.86 39.65
C VAL A 68 -6.78 6.97 40.82
N GLU A 69 -6.44 5.83 41.41
CA GLU A 69 -5.46 5.73 42.48
C GLU A 69 -4.15 5.20 41.93
N ILE A 70 -3.06 5.92 42.23
CA ILE A 70 -1.69 5.55 41.86
C ILE A 70 -0.90 5.37 43.15
N GLU A 71 -0.53 4.13 43.44
CA GLU A 71 0.39 3.80 44.52
C GLU A 71 1.80 3.61 43.96
N VAL A 72 2.79 4.14 44.67
CA VAL A 72 4.21 4.02 44.29
C VAL A 72 4.99 3.30 45.40
N PRO A 73 4.96 1.95 45.44
CA PRO A 73 5.65 1.19 46.48
C PRO A 73 7.17 1.42 46.45
N GLN A 74 7.75 1.53 45.25
CA GLN A 74 9.19 1.78 45.05
C GLN A 74 9.43 2.60 43.77
N THR A 75 10.66 3.11 43.60
CA THR A 75 11.04 3.87 42.40
C THR A 75 10.76 3.04 41.15
N CYS A 76 10.11 3.63 40.15
CA CYS A 76 9.77 2.94 38.90
C CYS A 76 8.84 1.72 39.07
N SER A 77 8.05 1.62 40.14
CA SER A 77 6.96 0.64 40.28
C SER A 77 5.67 1.36 40.68
N PHE A 78 4.60 1.13 39.92
CA PHE A 78 3.30 1.81 40.07
C PHE A 78 2.18 0.78 40.09
N ILE A 79 1.22 0.96 41.00
CA ILE A 79 -0.04 0.22 41.03
C ILE A 79 -1.14 1.22 40.67
N LEU A 80 -1.87 0.95 39.59
CA LEU A 80 -3.01 1.74 39.15
C LEU A 80 -4.31 1.04 39.54
N ARG A 81 -5.17 1.70 40.31
CA ARG A 81 -6.53 1.23 40.60
C ARG A 81 -7.55 2.24 40.08
N THR A 82 -8.53 1.74 39.36
CA THR A 82 -9.68 2.51 38.87
C THR A 82 -10.90 2.14 39.69
N THR A 83 -11.43 3.07 40.45
CA THR A 83 -12.62 2.88 41.30
C THR A 83 -13.67 3.93 40.95
N GLU A 84 -14.89 3.75 41.46
CA GLU A 84 -15.98 4.73 41.28
C GLU A 84 -16.25 5.10 39.80
N CYS A 85 -15.99 4.19 38.86
CA CYS A 85 -16.17 4.44 37.43
C CYS A 85 -17.65 4.51 37.02
N SER A 86 -17.96 5.45 36.14
CA SER A 86 -19.26 5.62 35.49
C SER A 86 -19.10 5.85 33.98
N LEU A 87 -20.08 5.39 33.21
CA LEU A 87 -20.20 5.59 31.78
C LEU A 87 -21.56 6.23 31.49
N SER A 88 -21.54 7.40 30.89
CA SER A 88 -22.72 8.13 30.44
C SER A 88 -22.60 8.55 28.99
N GLU A 89 -23.70 8.91 28.36
CA GLU A 89 -23.75 9.40 26.98
C GLU A 89 -24.65 10.64 26.88
N ILE A 90 -24.38 11.47 25.88
CA ILE A 90 -25.18 12.66 25.62
C ILE A 90 -26.53 12.25 25.04
N HIS A 91 -27.61 12.56 25.75
CA HIS A 91 -28.98 12.30 25.33
C HIS A 91 -29.62 13.48 24.60
N GLY A 92 -29.19 14.70 24.92
CA GLY A 92 -29.71 15.92 24.32
C GLY A 92 -28.93 17.15 24.77
N MET A 93 -29.40 18.31 24.33
CA MET A 93 -28.87 19.61 24.75
C MET A 93 -29.90 20.34 25.59
N ASP A 94 -29.46 21.03 26.64
CA ASP A 94 -30.32 21.93 27.41
C ASP A 94 -30.62 23.22 26.64
N THR A 95 -31.42 24.11 27.24
CA THR A 95 -31.81 25.40 26.64
C THR A 95 -30.64 26.36 26.41
N GLU A 96 -29.51 26.12 27.06
CA GLU A 96 -28.28 26.91 26.97
C GLU A 96 -27.27 26.30 25.97
N GLY A 97 -27.56 25.09 25.47
CA GLY A 97 -26.73 24.34 24.53
C GLY A 97 -25.67 23.47 25.19
N ASN A 98 -25.80 23.16 26.49
CA ASN A 98 -24.92 22.24 27.19
C ASN A 98 -25.43 20.79 27.05
N PRO A 99 -24.52 19.81 26.96
CA PRO A 99 -24.87 18.40 26.85
C PRO A 99 -25.50 17.87 28.15
N VAL A 100 -26.64 17.21 28.01
CA VAL A 100 -27.33 16.48 29.09
C VAL A 100 -26.98 15.00 28.98
N TYR A 101 -26.50 14.43 30.08
CA TYR A 101 -25.98 13.06 30.13
C TYR A 101 -26.96 12.09 30.81
N HIS A 102 -27.08 10.89 30.25
CA HIS A 102 -27.72 9.74 30.90
C HIS A 102 -26.77 8.53 30.96
N PRO A 103 -26.97 7.59 31.90
CA PRO A 103 -26.19 6.35 31.93
C PRO A 103 -26.29 5.62 30.60
N ALA A 104 -25.15 5.25 30.01
CA ALA A 104 -25.14 4.56 28.73
C ALA A 104 -25.60 3.09 28.86
N GLU A 105 -26.05 2.52 27.75
CA GLU A 105 -26.31 1.08 27.67
C GLU A 105 -25.03 0.29 28.02
N GLY A 106 -25.12 -0.61 29.01
CA GLY A 106 -23.97 -1.38 29.50
C GLY A 106 -23.10 -0.69 30.57
N ALA A 107 -23.50 0.47 31.13
CA ALA A 107 -22.74 1.17 32.17
C ALA A 107 -22.40 0.30 33.40
N LEU A 108 -23.28 -0.65 33.77
CA LEU A 108 -23.02 -1.60 34.87
C LEU A 108 -21.91 -2.60 34.53
N ALA A 109 -21.93 -3.16 33.31
CA ALA A 109 -20.89 -4.07 32.83
C ALA A 109 -19.54 -3.36 32.71
N PHE A 110 -19.54 -2.12 32.21
CA PHE A 110 -18.36 -1.25 32.18
C PHE A 110 -17.78 -1.04 33.58
N LYS A 111 -18.64 -0.69 34.56
CA LYS A 111 -18.21 -0.48 35.94
C LYS A 111 -17.59 -1.75 36.54
N ALA A 112 -18.18 -2.92 36.29
CA ALA A 112 -17.63 -4.19 36.77
C ALA A 112 -16.25 -4.49 36.16
N ALA A 113 -16.09 -4.31 34.85
CA ALA A 113 -14.83 -4.55 34.14
C ALA A 113 -13.71 -3.54 34.47
N MET A 114 -14.06 -2.35 34.95
CA MET A 114 -13.09 -1.37 35.45
C MET A 114 -12.57 -1.69 36.86
N ILE A 115 -13.28 -2.52 37.62
CA ILE A 115 -12.96 -2.86 39.02
C ILE A 115 -12.08 -4.13 39.11
N THR A 116 -12.04 -4.98 38.09
CA THR A 116 -11.21 -6.19 38.08
C THR A 116 -9.71 -5.85 38.14
N VAL A 117 -9.11 -6.12 39.31
CA VAL A 117 -7.66 -6.19 39.51
C VAL A 117 -7.37 -7.31 40.53
N GLU A 118 -7.07 -8.52 40.06
CA GLU A 118 -6.25 -9.47 40.82
C GLU A 118 -4.78 -9.25 40.43
N GLY A 119 -3.91 -9.18 41.43
CA GLY A 119 -2.57 -8.60 41.28
C GLY A 119 -1.52 -9.53 40.68
N GLN A 120 -0.52 -8.94 40.01
CA GLN A 120 0.89 -8.87 40.46
C GLN A 120 1.81 -8.19 39.39
N THR A 121 2.42 -7.05 39.80
CA THR A 121 3.85 -6.62 39.65
C THR A 121 4.51 -6.14 38.35
N ASP A 122 4.69 -4.81 38.25
CA ASP A 122 5.65 -3.95 37.48
C ASP A 122 5.20 -3.21 36.23
N VAL A 123 5.67 -1.96 36.09
CA VAL A 123 5.02 -0.83 35.37
C VAL A 123 4.73 -1.12 33.91
N ARG A 124 3.66 -1.87 33.73
CA ARG A 124 2.89 -2.18 32.55
C ARG A 124 1.48 -2.39 33.10
N LEU A 125 0.49 -1.95 32.34
CA LEU A 125 -0.91 -2.16 32.69
C LEU A 125 -1.17 -3.67 32.79
N TYR A 126 -1.32 -4.20 34.00
CA TYR A 126 -1.83 -5.54 34.24
C TYR A 126 -3.30 -5.56 33.83
N ALA A 127 -3.53 -6.12 32.65
CA ALA A 127 -4.84 -6.64 32.29
C ALA A 127 -5.07 -7.90 33.13
N GLY A 128 -6.26 -8.07 33.72
CA GLY A 128 -6.68 -9.44 34.01
C GLY A 128 -6.67 -10.25 32.71
N ASP A 129 -6.39 -11.55 32.76
CA ASP A 129 -6.32 -12.41 31.56
C ASP A 129 -7.62 -12.35 30.71
N ASP A 130 -8.73 -11.89 31.31
CA ASP A 130 -10.06 -11.74 30.71
C ASP A 130 -10.51 -10.28 30.48
N ASP A 131 -9.65 -9.26 30.68
CA ASP A 131 -10.07 -7.86 30.50
C ASP A 131 -10.34 -7.56 29.00
N PRO A 132 -11.54 -7.05 28.64
CA PRO A 132 -11.85 -6.68 27.27
C PRO A 132 -10.91 -5.57 26.74
N VAL A 133 -10.56 -5.64 25.45
CA VAL A 133 -9.58 -4.73 24.82
C VAL A 133 -9.99 -3.27 24.90
N ASN A 134 -11.28 -2.97 24.78
CA ASN A 134 -11.82 -1.63 24.97
C ASN A 134 -11.55 -1.08 26.38
N ILE A 135 -11.64 -1.91 27.42
CA ILE A 135 -11.31 -1.53 28.80
C ILE A 135 -9.80 -1.26 28.93
N LEU A 136 -8.97 -2.13 28.36
CA LEU A 136 -7.52 -1.93 28.33
C LEU A 136 -7.13 -0.63 27.62
N ASN A 137 -7.80 -0.29 26.52
CA ASN A 137 -7.57 0.96 25.79
C ASN A 137 -7.91 2.20 26.63
N ILE A 138 -8.96 2.16 27.45
CA ILE A 138 -9.28 3.27 28.37
C ILE A 138 -8.21 3.39 29.47
N LYS A 139 -7.79 2.26 30.07
CA LYS A 139 -6.70 2.27 31.06
C LYS A 139 -5.38 2.78 30.45
N ARG A 140 -5.08 2.44 29.18
CA ARG A 140 -3.94 2.99 28.41
C ARG A 140 -4.05 4.50 28.21
N GLY A 141 -5.25 5.01 27.92
CA GLY A 141 -5.53 6.44 27.83
C GLY A 141 -5.25 7.19 29.13
N ILE A 142 -5.66 6.64 30.28
CA ILE A 142 -5.36 7.21 31.61
C ILE A 142 -3.85 7.29 31.86
N VAL A 143 -3.13 6.19 31.65
CA VAL A 143 -1.67 6.15 31.82
C VAL A 143 -0.98 7.14 30.88
N SER A 144 -1.39 7.22 29.62
CA SER A 144 -0.80 8.14 28.65
C SER A 144 -0.93 9.61 29.06
N ALA A 145 -2.00 10.00 29.77
CA ALA A 145 -2.17 11.36 30.26
C ALA A 145 -1.38 11.65 31.56
N LEU A 146 -1.02 10.61 32.32
CA LEU A 146 -0.15 10.73 33.50
C LEU A 146 1.34 10.77 33.13
N MET A 147 1.70 10.29 31.93
CA MET A 147 3.06 10.27 31.41
C MET A 147 3.49 11.65 30.86
N VAL A 148 3.89 12.56 31.76
CA VAL A 148 4.45 13.87 31.38
C VAL A 148 5.98 13.84 31.38
N PRO A 149 6.67 14.21 30.28
CA PRO A 149 8.13 14.24 30.22
C PRO A 149 8.76 15.21 31.22
N VAL A 150 9.95 14.88 31.72
CA VAL A 150 10.75 15.74 32.61
C VAL A 150 11.76 16.50 31.77
N MET A 151 11.68 17.83 31.76
CA MET A 151 12.67 18.69 31.12
C MET A 151 13.76 19.04 32.14
N GLU A 152 15.02 18.83 31.76
CA GLU A 152 16.17 19.31 32.53
C GLU A 152 16.36 20.81 32.29
N GLU A 153 16.74 21.54 33.34
CA GLU A 153 16.64 23.00 33.50
C GLU A 153 17.45 23.83 32.48
N GLU A 154 18.25 23.22 31.60
CA GLU A 154 19.22 23.91 30.73
C GLU A 154 18.73 24.28 29.31
N LYS A 155 17.46 24.07 28.94
CA LYS A 155 16.95 24.40 27.58
C LYS A 155 15.61 25.14 27.56
N ASN A 156 15.47 26.19 28.36
CA ASN A 156 14.19 26.92 28.51
C ASN A 156 13.82 27.89 27.37
N ASP A 157 14.61 28.05 26.30
CA ASP A 157 14.33 29.05 25.24
C ASP A 157 14.06 28.51 23.83
N ARG A 158 13.90 27.19 23.64
CA ARG A 158 13.58 26.62 22.32
C ARG A 158 12.47 25.58 22.40
N MET A 159 11.51 25.67 21.48
CA MET A 159 10.55 24.59 21.19
C MET A 159 11.35 23.33 20.82
N VAL A 160 11.39 22.36 21.73
CA VAL A 160 12.06 21.07 21.49
C VAL A 160 11.04 20.08 20.97
N THR A 161 11.34 19.41 19.86
CA THR A 161 10.58 18.25 19.40
C THR A 161 11.24 16.98 19.95
N LEU A 162 10.52 16.21 20.77
CA LEU A 162 10.98 14.90 21.26
C LEU A 162 9.99 13.81 20.81
N LEU A 163 10.49 12.59 20.59
CA LEU A 163 9.64 11.42 20.40
C LEU A 163 9.16 10.93 21.77
N THR A 164 7.84 10.94 22.00
CA THR A 164 7.26 10.45 23.27
C THR A 164 6.31 9.28 23.05
N PRO A 165 6.33 8.26 23.93
CA PRO A 165 5.34 7.19 23.91
C PRO A 165 3.96 7.72 24.31
N THR A 166 2.94 7.27 23.60
CA THR A 166 1.52 7.62 23.83
C THR A 166 0.65 6.39 23.55
N VAL A 167 -0.67 6.51 23.74
CA VAL A 167 -1.63 5.49 23.28
C VAL A 167 -1.56 5.22 21.76
N HIS A 168 -1.01 6.17 20.99
CA HIS A 168 -0.81 6.06 19.54
C HIS A 168 0.63 5.67 19.16
N GLY A 169 1.42 5.15 20.12
CA GLY A 169 2.83 4.80 19.92
C GLY A 169 3.77 6.00 20.11
N LEU A 170 4.93 5.98 19.46
CA LEU A 170 5.92 7.05 19.48
C LEU A 170 5.49 8.22 18.60
N CYS A 171 5.17 9.34 19.24
CA CYS A 171 4.72 10.57 18.58
C CYS A 171 5.79 11.67 18.67
N PRO A 172 6.15 12.32 17.54
CA PRO A 172 6.87 13.58 17.55
C PRO A 172 6.05 14.64 18.30
N THR A 173 6.62 15.18 19.36
CA THR A 173 5.90 15.99 20.35
C THR A 173 6.62 17.30 20.59
N ASN A 174 5.89 18.40 20.45
CA ASN A 174 6.39 19.74 20.66
C ASN A 174 6.07 20.23 22.08
N PHE A 175 7.08 20.74 22.77
CA PHE A 175 6.96 21.25 24.13
C PHE A 175 7.06 22.78 24.18
N SER A 176 6.25 23.38 25.04
CA SER A 176 6.37 24.76 25.48
C SER A 176 6.25 24.81 27.00
N VAL A 177 7.20 25.46 27.66
CA VAL A 177 7.23 25.60 29.12
C VAL A 177 7.05 27.07 29.46
N ASN A 178 5.99 27.38 30.19
CA ASN A 178 5.77 28.73 30.71
C ASN A 178 6.30 28.77 32.15
N ALA A 179 7.54 29.24 32.31
CA ALA A 179 8.14 29.48 33.61
C ALA A 179 7.75 30.88 34.12
N ARG A 180 7.16 30.97 35.32
CA ARG A 180 7.09 32.22 36.08
C ARG A 180 8.14 32.11 37.20
N GLU A 181 9.03 33.09 37.30
CA GLU A 181 9.98 33.24 38.43
C GLU A 181 10.78 31.96 38.76
N ASN A 182 11.55 31.45 37.79
CA ASN A 182 12.47 30.30 37.94
C ASN A 182 11.83 28.94 38.33
N ILE A 183 10.51 28.77 38.19
CA ILE A 183 9.84 27.47 38.35
C ILE A 183 8.95 27.19 37.12
N ALA A 184 9.09 26.00 36.52
CA ALA A 184 8.21 25.54 35.45
C ALA A 184 6.80 25.24 36.00
N THR A 185 5.91 26.24 35.99
CA THR A 185 4.55 26.16 36.53
C THR A 185 3.57 25.46 35.59
N ASP A 186 3.66 25.72 34.28
CA ASP A 186 2.75 25.17 33.27
C ASP A 186 3.54 24.58 32.09
N VAL A 187 3.16 23.36 31.67
CA VAL A 187 3.73 22.68 30.50
C VAL A 187 2.64 22.45 29.46
N THR A 188 2.86 22.94 28.24
CA THR A 188 1.99 22.70 27.09
C THR A 188 2.68 21.77 26.11
N VAL A 189 1.94 20.77 25.65
CA VAL A 189 2.40 19.72 24.75
C VAL A 189 1.49 19.69 23.54
N SER A 190 2.04 19.73 22.33
CA SER A 190 1.27 19.63 21.09
C SER A 190 1.80 18.54 20.18
N ARG A 191 0.89 17.77 19.58
CA ARG A 191 1.18 16.61 18.73
C ARG A 191 0.31 16.63 17.48
N ASP A 192 0.94 16.25 16.38
CA ASP A 192 0.26 15.87 15.15
C ASP A 192 0.16 14.33 15.13
N LEU A 193 -1.05 13.81 15.32
CA LEU A 193 -1.25 12.37 15.51
C LEU A 193 -0.95 11.58 14.22
N SER A 194 -1.08 12.23 13.05
CA SER A 194 -0.75 11.62 11.76
C SER A 194 0.72 11.21 11.62
N LYS A 195 1.59 11.75 12.48
CA LYS A 195 3.04 11.48 12.50
C LYS A 195 3.47 10.45 13.54
N CYS A 196 2.53 9.87 14.29
CA CYS A 196 2.84 8.81 15.23
C CYS A 196 2.98 7.46 14.52
N ASP A 197 3.86 6.59 15.01
CA ASP A 197 4.17 5.29 14.41
C ASP A 197 3.02 4.26 14.46
N TYR A 198 2.14 4.34 15.46
CA TYR A 198 1.02 3.43 15.65
C TYR A 198 -0.35 4.12 15.50
N PHE A 199 -0.36 5.36 15.00
CA PHE A 199 -1.61 6.04 14.65
C PHE A 199 -2.08 5.55 13.27
N VAL A 200 -2.99 4.58 13.29
CA VAL A 200 -3.61 4.06 12.09
C VAL A 200 -5.03 4.61 12.03
N TYR A 201 -5.32 5.48 11.05
CA TYR A 201 -6.71 5.78 10.71
C TYR A 201 -7.43 4.45 10.49
N HIS A 202 -8.56 4.22 11.14
CA HIS A 202 -9.41 3.10 10.77
C HIS A 202 -9.85 3.32 9.33
N LYS A 203 -9.16 2.66 8.41
CA LYS A 203 -9.53 2.67 6.99
C LYS A 203 -10.82 1.89 6.91
N GLN A 204 -11.90 2.56 6.52
CA GLN A 204 -13.09 1.82 6.14
C GLN A 204 -12.71 0.82 5.06
N VAL A 205 -13.19 -0.41 5.25
CA VAL A 205 -12.97 -1.50 4.31
C VAL A 205 -13.44 -1.04 2.93
N THR A 206 -12.53 -1.01 1.98
CA THR A 206 -12.79 -0.48 0.64
C THR A 206 -13.53 -1.54 -0.17
N SER A 207 -14.77 -1.23 -0.58
CA SER A 207 -15.51 -2.06 -1.54
C SER A 207 -14.71 -2.20 -2.83
N PRO A 208 -14.60 -3.38 -3.47
CA PRO A 208 -14.00 -3.52 -4.78
C PRO A 208 -14.69 -2.67 -5.86
N LEU A 209 -15.94 -2.23 -5.63
CA LEU A 209 -16.62 -1.27 -6.50
C LEU A 209 -15.96 0.11 -6.51
N ALA A 210 -15.14 0.45 -5.50
CA ALA A 210 -14.40 1.71 -5.45
C ALA A 210 -13.39 1.85 -6.61
N LEU A 211 -12.91 0.73 -7.16
CA LEU A 211 -12.06 0.73 -8.37
C LEU A 211 -12.83 1.22 -9.60
N ILE A 212 -14.13 0.93 -9.67
CA ILE A 212 -15.00 1.31 -10.79
C ILE A 212 -15.46 2.77 -10.64
N THR A 213 -15.78 3.19 -9.42
CA THR A 213 -16.29 4.54 -9.15
C THR A 213 -15.20 5.61 -8.99
N GLY A 214 -13.92 5.22 -8.99
CA GLY A 214 -12.82 6.18 -8.82
C GLY A 214 -12.62 6.69 -7.39
N MET A 215 -13.33 6.09 -6.43
CA MET A 215 -13.41 6.57 -5.04
C MET A 215 -12.34 5.97 -4.14
N VAL A 216 -11.09 5.88 -4.62
CA VAL A 216 -9.94 5.49 -3.77
C VAL A 216 -9.29 6.77 -3.25
N ARG A 217 -9.93 7.40 -2.25
CA ARG A 217 -9.34 8.56 -1.56
C ARG A 217 -8.79 8.10 -0.22
N ASP A 218 -7.52 8.41 0.07
CA ASP A 218 -7.03 8.27 1.44
C ASP A 218 -7.76 9.26 2.36
N SER A 219 -7.68 8.98 3.66
CA SER A 219 -8.38 9.68 4.74
C SER A 219 -8.21 11.19 4.66
N MET A 220 -9.31 11.91 4.43
CA MET A 220 -9.40 13.37 4.58
C MET A 220 -9.54 13.79 6.06
N ILE A 221 -8.86 13.07 6.95
CA ILE A 221 -8.95 13.24 8.40
C ILE A 221 -7.67 13.91 8.87
N SER A 222 -7.79 15.11 9.44
CA SER A 222 -6.72 15.78 10.17
C SER A 222 -6.88 15.53 11.66
N SER A 223 -5.82 15.08 12.34
CA SER A 223 -5.85 14.68 13.75
C SER A 223 -4.73 15.34 14.56
N THR A 224 -5.09 16.15 15.54
CA THR A 224 -4.14 16.87 16.40
C THR A 224 -4.49 16.72 17.88
N GLN A 225 -3.49 16.80 18.76
CA GLN A 225 -3.67 16.72 20.20
C GLN A 225 -2.88 17.83 20.90
N THR A 226 -3.50 18.49 21.87
CA THR A 226 -2.85 19.48 22.75
C THR A 226 -3.14 19.15 24.20
N CYS A 227 -2.12 19.04 25.04
CA CYS A 227 -2.23 18.81 26.47
C CYS A 227 -1.60 19.94 27.28
N THR A 228 -2.24 20.35 28.37
CA THR A 228 -1.74 21.34 29.32
C THR A 228 -1.65 20.71 30.71
N TYR A 229 -0.52 20.91 31.37
CA TYR A 229 -0.23 20.32 32.67
C TYR A 229 0.17 21.41 33.66
N LYS A 230 -0.38 21.32 34.87
CA LYS A 230 -0.02 22.16 36.01
C LYS A 230 0.65 21.31 37.10
N PHE A 231 1.65 21.89 37.74
CA PHE A 231 2.44 21.21 38.76
C PHE A 231 2.40 21.95 40.10
N ASP A 232 2.53 21.18 41.19
CA ASP A 232 2.70 21.75 42.52
C ASP A 232 4.08 22.42 42.65
N ASN A 233 4.10 23.68 43.07
CA ASN A 233 5.32 24.50 43.12
C ASN A 233 6.41 23.96 44.05
N GLN A 234 6.06 23.19 45.10
CA GLN A 234 7.02 22.69 46.09
C GLN A 234 7.38 21.22 45.88
N LYS A 235 6.39 20.40 45.55
CA LYS A 235 6.50 18.94 45.46
C LYS A 235 6.68 18.45 44.03
N LYS A 236 6.52 19.32 43.02
CA LYS A 236 6.73 19.08 41.58
C LYS A 236 5.89 17.94 40.96
N HIS A 237 4.85 17.45 41.65
CA HIS A 237 3.90 16.47 41.11
C HIS A 237 2.80 17.16 40.31
N MET A 238 2.19 16.43 39.37
CA MET A 238 1.10 16.96 38.53
C MET A 238 -0.17 17.14 39.36
N THR A 239 -0.72 18.35 39.36
CA THR A 239 -1.99 18.69 40.04
C THR A 239 -3.16 18.65 39.07
N ILE A 240 -2.99 19.17 37.85
CA ILE A 240 -4.02 19.18 36.81
C ILE A 240 -3.39 18.79 35.48
N GLY A 241 -4.04 17.90 34.73
CA GLY A 241 -3.70 17.59 33.34
C GLY A 241 -4.93 17.64 32.47
N THR A 242 -4.93 18.47 31.42
CA THR A 242 -6.03 18.60 30.47
C THR A 242 -5.52 18.35 29.06
N CYS A 243 -6.02 17.30 28.40
CA CYS A 243 -5.70 16.96 27.02
C CYS A 243 -6.93 17.14 26.13
N THR A 244 -6.73 17.75 24.96
CA THR A 244 -7.75 17.96 23.94
C THR A 244 -7.24 17.39 22.63
N ALA A 245 -7.91 16.39 22.08
CA ALA A 245 -7.65 15.86 20.74
C ALA A 245 -8.79 16.23 19.79
N THR A 246 -8.45 16.65 18.58
CA THR A 246 -9.41 17.02 17.54
C THR A 246 -9.17 16.19 16.28
N HIS A 247 -10.23 15.56 15.79
CA HIS A 247 -10.25 14.82 14.53
C HIS A 247 -11.25 15.49 13.59
N ASN A 248 -10.78 16.05 12.48
CA ASN A 248 -11.60 16.78 11.52
C ASN A 248 -11.64 16.03 10.20
N PHE A 249 -12.84 15.68 9.73
CA PHE A 249 -13.07 15.07 8.43
C PHE A 249 -13.71 16.08 7.46
N LEU A 250 -13.04 16.31 6.33
CA LEU A 250 -13.40 17.33 5.33
C LEU A 250 -13.56 16.71 3.94
N PRO A 251 -14.70 16.07 3.62
CA PRO A 251 -14.87 15.30 2.39
C PRO A 251 -14.91 16.12 1.08
N LEU A 252 -15.21 17.43 1.17
CA LEU A 252 -15.42 18.33 0.03
C LEU A 252 -14.80 19.71 0.35
N SER A 253 -13.60 20.03 -0.13
CA SER A 253 -13.01 21.36 0.11
C SER A 253 -13.15 22.26 -1.13
N PRO A 254 -13.81 23.42 -0.97
CA PRO A 254 -13.06 24.67 -0.75
C PRO A 254 -13.55 25.54 0.43
N LEU A 255 -14.65 25.19 1.10
CA LEU A 255 -15.24 25.97 2.19
C LEU A 255 -15.04 25.21 3.52
N ASN A 256 -14.16 25.72 4.39
CA ASN A 256 -13.79 25.13 5.69
C ASN A 256 -14.93 25.12 6.74
N GLU A 257 -16.18 25.28 6.33
CA GLU A 257 -17.30 25.60 7.22
C GLU A 257 -18.12 24.38 7.64
N TYR A 258 -18.20 23.33 6.81
CA TYR A 258 -19.09 22.16 7.03
C TYR A 258 -18.33 20.84 7.13
N GLY A 259 -17.45 20.74 8.11
CA GLY A 259 -16.70 19.51 8.43
C GLY A 259 -17.34 18.71 9.57
N MET A 260 -17.19 17.38 9.52
CA MET A 260 -17.45 16.55 10.70
C MET A 260 -16.25 16.68 11.64
N SER A 261 -16.49 16.93 12.92
CA SER A 261 -15.45 17.04 13.92
C SER A 261 -15.74 16.13 15.12
N THR A 262 -14.68 15.51 15.62
CA THR A 262 -14.67 14.80 16.89
C THR A 262 -13.68 15.49 17.81
N LEU A 263 -14.16 15.96 18.95
CA LEU A 263 -13.38 16.58 20.02
C LEU A 263 -13.35 15.62 21.21
N VAL A 264 -12.17 15.14 21.58
CA VAL A 264 -11.96 14.34 22.79
C VAL A 264 -11.27 15.21 23.83
N LYS A 265 -11.89 15.36 25.00
CA LYS A 265 -11.36 16.12 26.13
C LYS A 265 -11.13 15.18 27.29
N GLN A 266 -9.92 15.19 27.83
CA GLN A 266 -9.49 14.35 28.94
C GLN A 266 -8.95 15.24 30.06
N THR A 267 -9.38 15.02 31.29
CA THR A 267 -9.02 15.82 32.47
C THR A 267 -8.62 14.91 33.63
N LEU A 268 -7.53 15.25 34.30
CA LEU A 268 -7.04 14.60 35.52
C LEU A 268 -6.82 15.68 36.57
N ASN A 269 -7.55 15.60 37.69
CA ASN A 269 -7.42 16.54 38.82
C ASN A 269 -6.96 15.79 40.07
N LEU A 270 -5.86 16.22 40.67
CA LEU A 270 -5.36 15.63 41.91
C LEU A 270 -6.27 16.02 43.07
N ARG A 271 -6.82 15.01 43.75
CA ARG A 271 -7.70 15.18 44.92
C ARG A 271 -6.94 15.11 46.22
N GLU A 272 -6.12 14.08 46.41
CA GLU A 272 -5.34 13.89 47.63
C GLU A 272 -4.02 13.16 47.40
N THR A 273 -3.10 13.34 48.35
CA THR A 273 -1.85 12.56 48.43
C THR A 273 -1.66 12.05 49.85
N SER A 274 -1.36 10.75 49.99
CA SER A 274 -1.15 10.08 51.28
C SER A 274 0.16 9.28 51.27
N LYS A 275 0.69 8.94 52.45
CA LYS A 275 1.86 8.07 52.60
C LYS A 275 1.39 6.61 52.69
N ILE A 276 2.14 5.69 52.09
CA ILE A 276 1.90 4.24 52.17
C ILE A 276 3.09 3.55 52.86
N ASN A 277 2.82 2.45 53.57
CA ASN A 277 3.82 1.68 54.30
C ASN A 277 4.15 0.32 53.66
N ASP A 278 3.42 -0.08 52.61
CA ASP A 278 3.64 -1.36 51.93
C ASP A 278 4.90 -1.35 51.07
N ARG A 279 5.72 -2.42 51.21
CA ARG A 279 7.04 -2.58 50.56
C ARG A 279 7.19 -3.87 49.76
N ILE A 280 6.13 -4.67 49.61
CA ILE A 280 6.21 -6.01 49.01
C ILE A 280 5.97 -5.92 47.51
N PHE A 281 6.87 -6.52 46.73
CA PHE A 281 6.79 -6.61 45.27
C PHE A 281 7.53 -7.87 44.79
N ASP A 282 6.84 -8.79 44.09
CA ASP A 282 7.39 -10.08 43.65
C ASP A 282 7.31 -10.20 42.12
N ILE A 283 8.36 -10.63 41.40
CA ILE A 283 8.48 -10.40 39.94
C ILE A 283 8.12 -11.66 39.13
N SER A 284 7.16 -11.56 38.18
CA SER A 284 6.89 -12.61 37.17
C SER A 284 6.95 -12.09 35.72
N GLU A 285 7.15 -13.02 34.77
CA GLU A 285 7.60 -12.79 33.38
C GLU A 285 6.65 -11.97 32.46
N CYS A 286 7.25 -11.37 31.43
CA CYS A 286 6.69 -10.36 30.53
C CYS A 286 5.69 -10.91 29.47
N PHE A 287 4.48 -10.33 29.41
CA PHE A 287 3.60 -10.44 28.23
C PHE A 287 3.84 -9.33 27.20
N VAL A 288 3.85 -9.73 25.92
CA VAL A 288 4.02 -8.87 24.75
C VAL A 288 2.66 -8.44 24.20
N PHE A 289 2.60 -7.19 23.74
CA PHE A 289 1.49 -6.57 23.02
C PHE A 289 0.88 -7.52 21.97
N LYS A 290 -0.42 -7.85 22.11
CA LYS A 290 -1.22 -8.45 21.04
C LYS A 290 -2.17 -7.38 20.52
N SER A 291 -2.02 -6.98 19.26
CA SER A 291 -3.13 -6.39 18.53
C SER A 291 -4.12 -7.51 18.24
N THR A 292 -5.34 -7.42 18.75
CA THR A 292 -6.42 -8.31 18.36
C THR A 292 -7.39 -7.55 17.49
N ASP A 293 -7.98 -8.26 16.53
CA ASP A 293 -9.07 -7.75 15.70
C ASP A 293 -10.24 -7.32 16.58
N ASP A 294 -10.57 -6.02 16.59
CA ASP A 294 -11.81 -5.47 17.12
C ASP A 294 -12.97 -5.88 16.20
N LYS A 295 -13.29 -7.18 16.16
CA LYS A 295 -14.61 -7.62 15.70
C LYS A 295 -15.55 -7.44 16.88
N SER A 296 -16.60 -6.63 16.67
CA SER A 296 -17.66 -6.36 17.65
C SER A 296 -18.27 -7.65 18.20
N PRO A 297 -18.98 -7.61 19.35
CA PRO A 297 -19.58 -8.80 19.94
C PRO A 297 -20.52 -9.48 18.93
N VAL A 298 -20.08 -10.65 18.47
CA VAL A 298 -20.82 -11.75 17.81
C VAL A 298 -21.95 -11.32 16.87
N GLN A 299 -21.59 -10.90 15.65
CA GLN A 299 -22.51 -11.08 14.52
C GLN A 299 -22.57 -12.57 14.18
N THR A 300 -23.77 -13.15 14.23
CA THR A 300 -24.00 -14.57 13.94
C THR A 300 -24.33 -14.78 12.48
N LYS A 301 -24.09 -16.01 11.99
CA LYS A 301 -24.59 -16.46 10.69
C LYS A 301 -26.08 -16.16 10.55
N ASP A 302 -26.86 -16.50 11.58
CA ASP A 302 -28.32 -16.41 11.56
C ASP A 302 -28.82 -14.97 11.40
N ALA A 303 -28.13 -13.98 11.97
CA ALA A 303 -28.46 -12.57 11.80
C ALA A 303 -28.33 -12.14 10.32
N ALA A 304 -27.21 -12.48 9.69
CA ALA A 304 -26.97 -12.18 8.27
C ALA A 304 -27.99 -12.87 7.36
N ILE A 305 -28.30 -14.14 7.62
CA ILE A 305 -29.32 -14.89 6.87
C ILE A 305 -30.71 -14.26 7.04
N ALA A 306 -31.10 -13.88 8.26
CA ALA A 306 -32.38 -13.25 8.52
C ALA A 306 -32.51 -11.90 7.77
N THR A 307 -31.47 -11.06 7.81
CA THR A 307 -31.46 -9.79 7.07
C THR A 307 -31.51 -10.02 5.55
N MET A 308 -30.81 -11.05 5.05
CA MET A 308 -30.87 -11.46 3.65
C MET A 308 -32.27 -11.94 3.24
N GLN A 309 -32.96 -12.69 4.10
CA GLN A 309 -34.34 -13.15 3.85
C GLN A 309 -35.28 -11.96 3.71
N GLN A 310 -35.20 -11.01 4.66
CA GLN A 310 -36.00 -9.78 4.62
C GLN A 310 -35.77 -8.99 3.33
N LEU A 311 -34.50 -8.81 2.92
CA LEU A 311 -34.16 -8.12 1.67
C LEU A 311 -34.70 -8.83 0.43
N ASN A 312 -34.65 -10.17 0.39
CA ASN A 312 -35.10 -10.96 -0.75
C ASN A 312 -36.63 -10.89 -0.92
N THR A 313 -37.38 -10.78 0.18
CA THR A 313 -38.85 -10.67 0.16
C THR A 313 -39.35 -9.22 0.10
N LEU A 314 -38.50 -8.22 0.34
CA LEU A 314 -38.89 -6.81 0.46
C LEU A 314 -39.65 -6.27 -0.76
N SER A 315 -39.33 -6.74 -1.98
CA SER A 315 -40.06 -6.33 -3.20
C SER A 315 -41.53 -6.76 -3.22
N GLN A 316 -41.94 -7.64 -2.31
CA GLN A 316 -43.31 -8.10 -2.14
C GLN A 316 -44.06 -7.30 -1.06
N THR A 317 -43.39 -6.32 -0.42
CA THR A 317 -43.92 -5.48 0.65
C THR A 317 -44.07 -4.02 0.18
N THR A 318 -44.75 -3.20 0.98
CA THR A 318 -44.83 -1.74 0.75
C THR A 318 -43.65 -0.97 1.33
N GLU A 319 -42.76 -1.62 2.08
CA GLU A 319 -41.63 -1.03 2.84
C GLU A 319 -40.37 -0.88 1.97
N GLY A 320 -40.53 -0.44 0.72
CA GLY A 320 -39.44 -0.35 -0.24
C GLY A 320 -38.31 0.59 0.20
N GLU A 321 -38.64 1.59 1.01
CA GLU A 321 -37.72 2.57 1.61
C GLU A 321 -36.65 1.93 2.50
N ASP A 322 -36.94 0.81 3.16
CA ASP A 322 -36.02 0.16 4.10
C ASP A 322 -34.88 -0.60 3.40
N ARG A 323 -34.97 -0.79 2.08
CA ARG A 323 -33.99 -1.56 1.29
C ARG A 323 -32.55 -1.11 1.55
N ALA A 324 -32.32 0.20 1.56
CA ALA A 324 -30.96 0.74 1.73
C ALA A 324 -30.42 0.48 3.15
N SER A 325 -31.27 0.66 4.17
CA SER A 325 -30.94 0.41 5.58
C SER A 325 -30.67 -1.08 5.83
N LEU A 326 -31.55 -1.95 5.35
CA LEU A 326 -31.40 -3.41 5.46
C LEU A 326 -30.16 -3.91 4.71
N PHE A 327 -29.88 -3.37 3.51
CA PHE A 327 -28.67 -3.75 2.77
C PHE A 327 -27.39 -3.28 3.49
N HIS A 328 -27.40 -2.08 4.06
CA HIS A 328 -26.29 -1.62 4.91
C HIS A 328 -26.09 -2.52 6.14
N LYS A 329 -27.19 -2.92 6.79
CA LYS A 329 -27.18 -3.86 7.91
C LYS A 329 -26.58 -5.21 7.51
N LEU A 330 -27.02 -5.80 6.39
CA LEU A 330 -26.46 -7.05 5.87
C LEU A 330 -24.94 -6.92 5.63
N VAL A 331 -24.50 -5.86 4.95
CA VAL A 331 -23.08 -5.62 4.70
C VAL A 331 -22.29 -5.47 6.01
N SER A 332 -22.85 -4.78 7.00
CA SER A 332 -22.25 -4.65 8.34
C SER A 332 -22.14 -6.01 9.03
N GLU A 333 -23.18 -6.85 8.93
CA GLU A 333 -23.22 -8.22 9.46
C GLU A 333 -22.18 -9.14 8.81
N LEU A 334 -21.98 -9.05 7.49
CA LEU A 334 -20.94 -9.83 6.81
C LEU A 334 -19.52 -9.41 7.21
N ARG A 335 -19.29 -8.12 7.49
CA ARG A 335 -17.98 -7.59 7.87
C ARG A 335 -17.48 -8.13 9.23
N GLY A 336 -18.39 -8.49 10.14
CA GLY A 336 -18.03 -9.08 11.43
C GLY A 336 -17.84 -10.60 11.39
N LEU A 337 -18.20 -11.29 10.31
CA LEU A 337 -18.05 -12.75 10.22
C LEU A 337 -16.59 -13.17 10.01
N LYS A 338 -16.25 -14.36 10.52
CA LYS A 338 -14.97 -15.06 10.25
C LYS A 338 -15.11 -15.93 9.00
N VAL A 339 -13.98 -16.34 8.42
CA VAL A 339 -13.91 -17.06 7.13
C VAL A 339 -14.83 -18.29 7.09
N ASP A 340 -14.80 -19.10 8.13
CA ASP A 340 -15.59 -20.34 8.28
C ASP A 340 -17.09 -20.07 8.35
N VAL A 341 -17.50 -19.13 9.20
CA VAL A 341 -18.91 -18.75 9.38
C VAL A 341 -19.46 -18.07 8.13
N LEU A 342 -18.68 -17.15 7.55
CA LEU A 342 -19.04 -16.44 6.32
C LEU A 342 -19.15 -17.39 5.13
N GLY A 343 -18.28 -18.39 5.03
CA GLY A 343 -18.36 -19.42 3.99
C GLY A 343 -19.71 -20.15 4.03
N SER A 344 -20.13 -20.62 5.21
CA SER A 344 -21.45 -21.27 5.36
C SER A 344 -22.61 -20.32 5.13
N ALA A 345 -22.53 -19.06 5.59
CA ALA A 345 -23.54 -18.04 5.32
C ALA A 345 -23.68 -17.80 3.81
N THR A 346 -22.54 -17.69 3.12
CA THR A 346 -22.49 -17.43 1.68
C THR A 346 -23.15 -18.56 0.88
N ASP A 347 -22.87 -19.82 1.23
CA ASP A 347 -23.47 -20.96 0.54
C ASP A 347 -25.02 -20.91 0.62
N GLU A 348 -25.57 -20.58 1.79
CA GLU A 348 -27.03 -20.42 2.00
C GLU A 348 -27.61 -19.16 1.32
N MET A 349 -26.88 -18.04 1.38
CA MET A 349 -27.30 -16.80 0.71
C MET A 349 -27.35 -16.97 -0.81
N MET A 350 -26.40 -17.73 -1.40
CA MET A 350 -26.38 -18.04 -2.83
C MET A 350 -27.61 -18.84 -3.26
N ASP A 351 -28.05 -19.80 -2.45
CA ASP A 351 -29.27 -20.59 -2.70
C ASP A 351 -30.53 -19.71 -2.66
N MET A 352 -30.54 -18.69 -1.80
CA MET A 352 -31.66 -17.76 -1.69
C MET A 352 -31.71 -16.73 -2.82
N SER A 353 -30.59 -16.06 -3.10
CA SER A 353 -30.47 -15.08 -4.17
C SER A 353 -29.01 -14.84 -4.53
N GLN A 354 -28.59 -15.39 -5.67
CA GLN A 354 -27.26 -15.17 -6.24
C GLN A 354 -26.97 -13.67 -6.44
N PHE A 355 -27.93 -12.90 -6.93
CA PHE A 355 -27.73 -11.48 -7.24
C PHE A 355 -27.47 -10.63 -5.99
N LEU A 356 -28.31 -10.77 -4.97
CA LEU A 356 -28.14 -10.03 -3.71
C LEU A 356 -26.86 -10.44 -2.99
N THR A 357 -26.50 -11.72 -3.06
CA THR A 357 -25.26 -12.23 -2.45
C THR A 357 -24.03 -11.59 -3.08
N TRP A 358 -23.96 -11.53 -4.40
CA TRP A 358 -22.87 -10.86 -5.11
C TRP A 358 -22.79 -9.36 -4.79
N GLN A 359 -23.93 -8.67 -4.69
CA GLN A 359 -23.96 -7.26 -4.27
C GLN A 359 -23.43 -7.08 -2.84
N ALA A 360 -23.85 -7.92 -1.91
CA ALA A 360 -23.44 -7.84 -0.51
C ALA A 360 -21.95 -8.16 -0.32
N LEU A 361 -21.45 -9.22 -0.96
CA LEU A 361 -20.04 -9.60 -0.90
C LEU A 361 -19.11 -8.56 -1.54
N THR A 362 -19.49 -8.02 -2.71
CA THR A 362 -18.74 -6.93 -3.33
C THR A 362 -18.77 -5.69 -2.43
N GLN A 363 -19.91 -5.31 -1.84
CA GLN A 363 -19.93 -4.13 -0.95
C GLN A 363 -19.19 -4.36 0.39
N CYS A 364 -19.09 -5.60 0.86
CA CYS A 364 -18.45 -5.97 2.12
C CYS A 364 -16.97 -5.60 2.16
N GLY A 365 -16.21 -6.01 1.14
CA GLY A 365 -14.79 -5.66 0.94
C GLY A 365 -13.77 -6.25 1.93
N THR A 366 -14.18 -7.03 2.93
CA THR A 366 -13.24 -7.64 3.89
C THR A 366 -12.42 -8.75 3.22
N PRO A 367 -11.26 -9.13 3.79
CA PRO A 367 -10.53 -10.31 3.37
C PRO A 367 -11.40 -11.57 3.29
N GLU A 368 -12.28 -11.77 4.26
CA GLU A 368 -13.19 -12.90 4.34
C GLU A 368 -14.23 -12.88 3.21
N CYS A 369 -14.84 -11.73 2.94
CA CYS A 369 -15.79 -11.58 1.83
C CYS A 369 -15.12 -11.80 0.47
N THR A 370 -13.89 -11.31 0.30
CA THR A 370 -13.09 -11.56 -0.92
C THR A 370 -12.76 -13.05 -1.06
N SER A 371 -12.43 -13.72 0.04
CA SER A 371 -12.21 -15.17 0.08
C SER A 371 -13.45 -15.95 -0.36
N ALA A 372 -14.63 -15.58 0.16
CA ALA A 372 -15.90 -16.15 -0.24
C ALA A 372 -16.19 -15.95 -1.74
N MET A 373 -15.95 -14.74 -2.27
CA MET A 373 -16.06 -14.45 -3.71
C MET A 373 -15.14 -15.36 -4.54
N LEU A 374 -13.85 -15.48 -4.18
CA LEU A 374 -12.90 -16.34 -4.90
C LEU A 374 -13.25 -17.83 -4.78
N LYS A 375 -13.85 -18.28 -3.67
CA LYS A 375 -14.39 -19.65 -3.52
C LYS A 375 -15.55 -19.87 -4.49
N ILE A 376 -16.52 -18.96 -4.54
CA ILE A 376 -17.65 -19.02 -5.47
C ILE A 376 -17.15 -19.02 -6.93
N LEU A 377 -16.20 -18.15 -7.30
CA LEU A 377 -15.69 -18.09 -8.68
C LEU A 377 -15.08 -19.40 -9.18
N ARG A 378 -14.56 -20.26 -8.28
CA ARG A 378 -14.04 -21.59 -8.65
C ARG A 378 -15.12 -22.61 -8.99
N THR A 379 -16.37 -22.37 -8.58
CA THR A 379 -17.48 -23.29 -8.90
C THR A 379 -18.08 -23.02 -10.28
N PHE A 380 -17.80 -21.86 -10.87
CA PHE A 380 -18.21 -21.53 -12.23
C PHE A 380 -17.40 -22.31 -13.28
N ASN A 381 -17.95 -22.42 -14.48
CA ASN A 381 -17.29 -23.09 -15.59
C ASN A 381 -15.91 -22.48 -15.88
N ASN A 382 -14.90 -23.33 -15.99
CA ASN A 382 -13.52 -22.96 -16.34
C ASN A 382 -13.39 -22.15 -17.64
N ALA A 383 -14.33 -22.25 -18.57
CA ALA A 383 -14.31 -21.46 -19.80
C ALA A 383 -14.85 -20.02 -19.65
N SER A 384 -15.41 -19.64 -18.49
CA SER A 384 -16.00 -18.30 -18.30
C SER A 384 -14.94 -17.19 -18.30
N LEU A 385 -15.14 -16.20 -19.17
CA LEU A 385 -14.32 -14.98 -19.26
C LEU A 385 -14.66 -14.00 -18.13
N GLU A 386 -15.89 -14.04 -17.64
CA GLU A 386 -16.39 -13.22 -16.53
C GLU A 386 -15.64 -13.55 -15.24
N VAL A 387 -15.33 -14.83 -15.01
CA VAL A 387 -14.50 -15.27 -13.89
C VAL A 387 -13.10 -14.66 -13.98
N ASP A 388 -12.45 -14.75 -15.14
CA ASP A 388 -11.11 -14.22 -15.36
C ASP A 388 -11.06 -12.69 -15.15
N ALA A 389 -12.05 -11.96 -15.68
CA ALA A 389 -12.18 -10.52 -15.51
C ALA A 389 -12.40 -10.12 -14.04
N THR A 390 -13.24 -10.87 -13.32
CA THR A 390 -13.54 -10.60 -11.91
C THR A 390 -12.32 -10.84 -11.03
N VAL A 391 -11.60 -11.97 -11.21
CA VAL A 391 -10.37 -12.25 -10.46
C VAL A 391 -9.30 -11.21 -10.74
N TYR A 392 -9.17 -10.78 -12.00
CA TYR A 392 -8.24 -9.72 -12.39
C TYR A 392 -8.56 -8.39 -11.71
N ALA A 393 -9.84 -8.00 -11.66
CA ALA A 393 -10.28 -6.80 -10.96
C ALA A 393 -9.96 -6.86 -9.45
N LEU A 394 -10.20 -8.01 -8.81
CA LEU A 394 -9.83 -8.22 -7.40
C LEU A 394 -8.31 -8.07 -7.21
N GLY A 395 -7.47 -8.58 -8.12
CA GLY A 395 -6.00 -8.42 -8.06
C GLY A 395 -5.52 -6.97 -8.12
N MET A 396 -6.39 -6.04 -8.55
CA MET A 396 -6.10 -4.61 -8.61
C MET A 396 -6.39 -3.85 -7.33
N LEU A 397 -6.98 -4.49 -6.30
CA LEU A 397 -7.17 -3.87 -4.98
C LEU A 397 -5.83 -3.40 -4.38
N SER A 398 -5.83 -2.23 -3.74
CA SER A 398 -4.60 -1.56 -3.31
C SER A 398 -3.89 -2.24 -2.13
N ASN A 399 -4.65 -2.89 -1.24
CA ASN A 399 -4.14 -3.49 0.00
C ASN A 399 -4.57 -4.96 0.09
N PRO A 400 -3.93 -5.88 -0.64
CA PRO A 400 -4.25 -7.29 -0.54
C PRO A 400 -3.82 -7.86 0.81
N SER A 401 -4.65 -8.72 1.40
CA SER A 401 -4.32 -9.45 2.61
C SER A 401 -3.58 -10.76 2.29
N ARG A 402 -2.94 -11.36 3.30
CA ARG A 402 -2.38 -12.71 3.21
C ARG A 402 -3.41 -13.74 2.72
N LEU A 403 -4.63 -13.67 3.26
CA LEU A 403 -5.75 -14.55 2.87
C LEU A 403 -6.08 -14.40 1.37
N MET A 404 -6.13 -13.17 0.87
CA MET A 404 -6.39 -12.90 -0.54
C MET A 404 -5.31 -13.47 -1.46
N VAL A 405 -4.03 -13.34 -1.10
CA VAL A 405 -2.93 -13.95 -1.88
C VAL A 405 -3.01 -15.47 -1.87
N LYS A 406 -3.33 -16.08 -0.73
CA LYS A 406 -3.55 -17.53 -0.62
C LYS A 406 -4.69 -18.00 -1.55
N ASP A 407 -5.82 -17.31 -1.55
CA ASP A 407 -6.96 -17.67 -2.39
C ASP A 407 -6.70 -17.42 -3.88
N MET A 408 -5.96 -16.36 -4.22
CA MET A 408 -5.52 -16.11 -5.60
C MET A 408 -4.51 -17.15 -6.09
N LEU A 409 -3.64 -17.66 -5.21
CA LEU A 409 -2.77 -18.78 -5.53
C LEU A 409 -3.61 -20.03 -5.83
N ALA A 410 -4.64 -20.31 -5.02
CA ALA A 410 -5.56 -21.41 -5.30
C ALA A 410 -6.32 -21.23 -6.63
N MET A 411 -6.72 -20.00 -6.98
CA MET A 411 -7.28 -19.70 -8.31
C MET A 411 -6.29 -20.02 -9.44
N ALA A 412 -5.04 -19.58 -9.30
CA ALA A 412 -4.00 -19.79 -10.30
C ALA A 412 -3.61 -21.27 -10.45
N GLN A 413 -3.63 -22.04 -9.36
CA GLN A 413 -3.43 -23.48 -9.38
C GLN A 413 -4.58 -24.21 -10.08
N TYR A 414 -5.81 -23.72 -9.91
CA TYR A 414 -7.00 -24.27 -10.56
C TYR A 414 -7.07 -23.93 -12.06
N LYS A 415 -6.77 -22.68 -12.44
CA LYS A 415 -6.80 -22.19 -13.82
C LYS A 415 -5.68 -21.18 -14.07
N GLN A 416 -4.66 -21.57 -14.84
CA GLN A 416 -3.52 -20.70 -15.21
C GLN A 416 -3.86 -19.74 -16.37
N SER A 417 -5.03 -19.11 -16.36
CA SER A 417 -5.36 -18.10 -17.37
C SER A 417 -4.51 -16.85 -17.20
N LYS A 418 -4.25 -16.15 -18.31
CA LYS A 418 -3.46 -14.91 -18.32
C LYS A 418 -3.98 -13.90 -17.27
N PRO A 419 -5.29 -13.56 -17.19
CA PRO A 419 -5.78 -12.61 -16.20
C PRO A 419 -5.58 -13.08 -14.75
N ILE A 420 -5.82 -14.36 -14.45
CA ILE A 420 -5.64 -14.90 -13.09
C ILE A 420 -4.17 -14.83 -12.65
N MET A 421 -3.24 -15.21 -13.53
CA MET A 421 -1.81 -15.18 -13.24
C MET A 421 -1.31 -13.74 -13.01
N TYR A 422 -1.77 -12.76 -13.79
CA TYR A 422 -1.46 -11.35 -13.54
C TYR A 422 -2.11 -10.80 -12.26
N ALA A 423 -3.33 -11.23 -11.93
CA ALA A 423 -4.01 -10.87 -10.70
C ALA A 423 -3.18 -11.28 -9.47
N LEU A 424 -2.74 -12.55 -9.45
CA LEU A 424 -1.86 -13.08 -8.41
C LEU A 424 -0.56 -12.26 -8.34
N SER A 425 0.05 -11.96 -9.48
CA SER A 425 1.30 -11.17 -9.54
C SER A 425 1.17 -9.78 -8.92
N ASN A 426 0.04 -9.11 -9.15
CA ASN A 426 -0.25 -7.78 -8.63
C ASN A 426 -0.53 -7.81 -7.13
N ALA A 427 -1.27 -8.82 -6.66
CA ALA A 427 -1.54 -9.00 -5.24
C ALA A 427 -0.26 -9.31 -4.44
N VAL A 428 0.58 -10.21 -4.94
CA VAL A 428 1.87 -10.55 -4.31
C VAL A 428 2.80 -9.36 -4.24
N ARG A 429 2.92 -8.59 -5.33
CA ARG A 429 3.77 -7.40 -5.36
C ARG A 429 3.36 -6.38 -4.29
N LYS A 430 2.06 -6.09 -4.17
CA LYS A 430 1.53 -5.14 -3.20
C LYS A 430 1.66 -5.65 -1.77
N LEU A 431 1.39 -6.94 -1.52
CA LEU A 431 1.58 -7.55 -0.20
C LEU A 431 3.06 -7.50 0.21
N TYR A 432 3.99 -7.80 -0.69
CA TYR A 432 5.43 -7.72 -0.41
C TYR A 432 5.89 -6.30 -0.06
N GLN A 433 5.33 -5.28 -0.71
CA GLN A 433 5.61 -3.89 -0.39
C GLN A 433 5.15 -3.52 1.03
N ALA A 434 4.04 -4.10 1.51
CA ALA A 434 3.48 -3.84 2.82
C ALA A 434 4.13 -4.68 3.94
N GLU A 435 4.30 -5.99 3.74
CA GLU A 435 4.64 -6.94 4.80
C GLU A 435 5.97 -7.68 4.59
N ARG A 436 6.67 -7.44 3.47
CA ARG A 436 7.83 -8.24 3.03
C ARG A 436 7.44 -9.71 2.81
N VAL A 437 8.37 -10.64 2.93
CA VAL A 437 8.14 -12.06 2.61
C VAL A 437 7.23 -12.70 3.66
N THR A 438 6.13 -13.31 3.20
CA THR A 438 5.20 -14.10 4.01
C THR A 438 5.18 -15.56 3.55
N PRO A 439 4.61 -16.51 4.34
CA PRO A 439 4.43 -17.89 3.89
C PRO A 439 3.64 -18.01 2.58
N GLU A 440 2.66 -17.14 2.36
CA GLU A 440 1.85 -17.13 1.13
C GLU A 440 2.68 -16.71 -0.08
N ILE A 441 3.55 -15.70 0.07
CA ILE A 441 4.49 -15.29 -0.99
C ILE A 441 5.48 -16.43 -1.30
N THR A 442 5.93 -17.15 -0.26
CA THR A 442 6.83 -18.30 -0.42
C THR A 442 6.14 -19.41 -1.22
N ALA A 443 4.88 -19.73 -0.88
CA ALA A 443 4.08 -20.71 -1.63
C ALA A 443 3.83 -20.29 -3.09
N VAL A 444 3.63 -19.00 -3.35
CA VAL A 444 3.55 -18.48 -4.73
C VAL A 444 4.88 -18.68 -5.45
N SER A 445 6.01 -18.41 -4.79
CA SER A 445 7.34 -18.62 -5.36
C SER A 445 7.53 -20.08 -5.77
N GLU A 446 7.23 -21.02 -4.87
CA GLU A 446 7.29 -22.46 -5.14
C GLU A 446 6.41 -22.87 -6.33
N PHE A 447 5.17 -22.36 -6.38
CA PHE A 447 4.26 -22.63 -7.49
C PHE A 447 4.84 -22.13 -8.82
N MET A 448 5.29 -20.87 -8.89
CA MET A 448 5.86 -20.29 -10.11
C MET A 448 7.12 -21.02 -10.56
N MET A 449 7.97 -21.43 -9.61
CA MET A 449 9.17 -22.20 -9.91
C MET A 449 8.84 -23.61 -10.42
N SER A 450 7.79 -24.25 -9.90
CA SER A 450 7.33 -25.54 -10.41
C SER A 450 6.83 -25.47 -11.86
N LEU A 451 6.20 -24.37 -12.26
CA LEU A 451 5.78 -24.13 -13.65
C LEU A 451 6.96 -23.92 -14.60
N LEU A 452 8.04 -23.27 -14.16
CA LEU A 452 9.25 -23.11 -14.97
C LEU A 452 10.09 -24.39 -15.10
N GLY A 453 10.00 -25.28 -14.11
CA GLY A 453 10.90 -26.41 -13.98
C GLY A 453 12.35 -25.96 -13.80
N THR A 454 13.30 -26.80 -14.24
CA THR A 454 14.73 -26.55 -14.03
C THR A 454 15.36 -25.56 -15.00
N ASP A 455 14.80 -25.42 -16.21
CA ASP A 455 15.42 -24.73 -17.34
C ASP A 455 14.42 -24.23 -18.40
N CYS A 456 13.12 -24.10 -18.08
CA CYS A 456 12.10 -23.59 -19.00
C CYS A 456 11.91 -24.43 -20.27
N ALA A 457 12.11 -25.75 -20.18
CA ALA A 457 11.88 -26.71 -21.27
C ALA A 457 10.40 -27.11 -21.46
N GLY A 458 9.49 -26.63 -20.60
CA GLY A 458 8.08 -27.02 -20.59
C GLY A 458 7.24 -26.43 -21.72
N GLU A 459 5.93 -26.35 -21.50
CA GLU A 459 4.97 -25.78 -22.44
C GLU A 459 5.27 -24.28 -22.69
N LYS A 460 5.41 -23.89 -23.94
CA LYS A 460 6.03 -22.61 -24.35
C LYS A 460 5.20 -21.40 -23.95
N GLU A 461 3.88 -21.46 -24.10
CA GLU A 461 2.97 -20.34 -23.80
C GLU A 461 2.85 -20.11 -22.28
N LEU A 462 2.66 -21.17 -21.52
CA LEU A 462 2.62 -21.13 -20.06
C LEU A 462 3.98 -20.70 -19.47
N THR A 463 5.09 -21.21 -20.01
CA THR A 463 6.44 -20.80 -19.59
C THR A 463 6.65 -19.31 -19.87
N PHE A 464 6.25 -18.83 -21.04
CA PHE A 464 6.33 -17.41 -21.39
C PHE A 464 5.51 -16.54 -20.42
N LEU A 465 4.25 -16.89 -20.17
CA LEU A 465 3.38 -16.19 -19.21
C LEU A 465 3.98 -16.18 -17.80
N THR A 466 4.47 -17.33 -17.34
CA THR A 466 5.07 -17.50 -16.01
C THR A 466 6.29 -16.59 -15.83
N LEU A 467 7.16 -16.47 -16.84
CA LEU A 467 8.30 -15.56 -16.80
C LEU A 467 7.89 -14.08 -16.75
N ARG A 468 6.85 -13.68 -17.49
CA ARG A 468 6.31 -12.30 -17.44
C ARG A 468 5.76 -11.97 -16.06
N VAL A 469 5.05 -12.92 -15.45
CA VAL A 469 4.49 -12.83 -14.10
C VAL A 469 5.58 -12.81 -13.02
N ILE A 470 6.62 -13.64 -13.12
CA ILE A 470 7.80 -13.57 -12.25
C ILE A 470 8.48 -12.20 -12.35
N GLY A 471 8.63 -11.66 -13.57
CA GLY A 471 9.19 -10.33 -13.75
C GLY A 471 8.38 -9.21 -13.08
N ASN A 472 7.07 -9.38 -12.93
CA ASN A 472 6.20 -8.47 -12.17
C ASN A 472 6.41 -8.55 -10.66
N MET A 473 6.72 -9.74 -10.16
CA MET A 473 6.96 -10.03 -8.74
C MET A 473 8.45 -10.02 -8.37
N GLY A 474 9.35 -9.56 -9.26
CA GLY A 474 10.77 -9.91 -9.20
C GLY A 474 11.46 -9.68 -7.85
N ASP A 475 11.15 -8.58 -7.16
CA ASP A 475 11.65 -8.24 -5.83
C ASP A 475 11.12 -9.16 -4.72
N ALA A 476 9.86 -9.60 -4.83
CA ALA A 476 9.27 -10.58 -3.92
C ALA A 476 9.81 -11.99 -4.17
N MET A 477 9.95 -12.38 -5.45
CA MET A 477 10.49 -13.67 -5.86
C MET A 477 11.96 -13.84 -5.44
N GLU A 478 12.78 -12.81 -5.66
CA GLU A 478 14.19 -12.81 -5.24
C GLU A 478 14.34 -12.97 -3.72
N ALA A 479 13.49 -12.30 -2.95
CA ALA A 479 13.53 -12.36 -1.50
C ALA A 479 13.02 -13.69 -0.94
N ALA A 480 12.07 -14.33 -1.62
CA ALA A 480 11.50 -15.61 -1.22
C ALA A 480 12.39 -16.81 -1.60
N ASP A 481 12.98 -16.82 -2.80
CA ASP A 481 13.82 -17.91 -3.29
C ASP A 481 14.99 -17.39 -4.15
N ALA A 482 16.20 -17.50 -3.62
CA ALA A 482 17.42 -17.10 -4.33
C ALA A 482 17.68 -17.95 -5.59
N ALA A 483 17.16 -19.18 -5.68
CA ALA A 483 17.34 -20.07 -6.82
C ALA A 483 16.63 -19.57 -8.09
N VAL A 484 15.65 -18.65 -7.95
CA VAL A 484 14.96 -18.03 -9.09
C VAL A 484 15.95 -17.47 -10.11
N LYS A 485 17.03 -16.82 -9.65
CA LYS A 485 18.04 -16.25 -10.54
C LYS A 485 18.73 -17.34 -11.35
N THR A 486 19.17 -18.41 -10.71
CA THR A 486 19.84 -19.54 -11.37
C THR A 486 18.93 -20.20 -12.40
N THR A 487 17.64 -20.37 -12.12
CA THR A 487 16.68 -20.89 -13.09
C THR A 487 16.51 -19.95 -14.27
N LEU A 488 16.34 -18.64 -14.04
CA LEU A 488 16.26 -17.63 -15.11
C LEU A 488 17.52 -17.61 -15.99
N LEU A 489 18.71 -17.81 -15.39
CA LEU A 489 19.98 -17.95 -16.15
C LEU A 489 19.96 -19.15 -17.10
N LYS A 490 19.40 -20.29 -16.66
CA LYS A 490 19.24 -21.49 -17.49
C LYS A 490 18.18 -21.27 -18.58
N CYS A 491 17.04 -20.69 -18.22
CA CYS A 491 15.95 -20.38 -19.15
C CYS A 491 16.40 -19.50 -20.32
N MET A 492 17.19 -18.44 -20.06
CA MET A 492 17.68 -17.59 -21.15
C MET A 492 18.68 -18.30 -22.09
N ARG A 493 19.22 -19.45 -21.69
CA ARG A 493 20.21 -20.23 -22.46
C ARG A 493 19.63 -21.49 -23.10
N GLN A 494 18.43 -21.89 -22.72
CA GLN A 494 17.86 -23.17 -23.13
C GLN A 494 17.60 -23.22 -24.65
N PRO A 495 18.32 -24.02 -25.45
CA PRO A 495 18.10 -24.09 -26.90
C PRO A 495 16.74 -24.70 -27.29
N ALA A 496 16.14 -25.53 -26.46
CA ALA A 496 14.85 -26.18 -26.75
C ALA A 496 13.64 -25.22 -26.70
N THR A 497 13.80 -24.04 -26.09
CA THR A 497 12.71 -23.07 -25.93
C THR A 497 12.73 -21.99 -27.02
N THR A 498 11.68 -21.15 -27.07
CA THR A 498 11.55 -20.10 -28.10
C THR A 498 12.37 -18.86 -27.77
N LEU A 499 12.66 -18.03 -28.77
CA LEU A 499 13.31 -16.74 -28.56
C LEU A 499 12.53 -15.86 -27.58
N SER A 500 11.20 -15.84 -27.67
CA SER A 500 10.33 -15.06 -26.78
C SER A 500 10.43 -15.53 -25.32
N VAL A 501 10.54 -16.84 -25.07
CA VAL A 501 10.78 -17.36 -23.71
C VAL A 501 12.16 -16.95 -23.20
N GLN A 502 13.21 -17.06 -24.02
CA GLN A 502 14.55 -16.62 -23.64
C GLN A 502 14.60 -15.11 -23.36
N LEU A 503 13.89 -14.30 -24.14
CA LEU A 503 13.77 -12.86 -23.96
C LEU A 503 13.00 -12.51 -22.68
N ALA A 504 11.88 -13.18 -22.42
CA ALA A 504 11.10 -13.02 -21.20
C ALA A 504 11.93 -13.38 -19.95
N ALA A 505 12.81 -14.38 -20.02
CA ALA A 505 13.71 -14.74 -18.94
C ALA A 505 14.75 -13.64 -18.64
N ILE A 506 15.26 -12.96 -19.67
CA ILE A 506 16.14 -11.80 -19.48
C ILE A 506 15.35 -10.63 -18.87
N GLN A 507 14.17 -10.34 -19.41
CA GLN A 507 13.30 -9.26 -18.94
C GLN A 507 12.73 -9.50 -17.53
N ALA A 508 12.72 -10.75 -17.02
CA ALA A 508 12.29 -11.07 -15.66
C ALA A 508 13.23 -10.47 -14.60
N PHE A 509 14.50 -10.22 -14.94
CA PHE A 509 15.45 -9.55 -14.05
C PHE A 509 15.16 -8.05 -13.82
N ARG A 510 14.14 -7.47 -14.48
CA ARG A 510 13.80 -6.03 -14.38
C ARG A 510 13.54 -5.54 -12.94
N ARG A 511 13.15 -6.40 -12.01
CA ARG A 511 12.91 -6.04 -10.60
C ARG A 511 13.81 -6.78 -9.62
N MET A 512 14.87 -7.40 -10.13
CA MET A 512 15.80 -8.19 -9.33
C MET A 512 17.17 -7.53 -9.28
N SER A 513 17.93 -7.79 -8.22
CA SER A 513 19.34 -7.40 -8.20
C SER A 513 20.19 -8.31 -9.09
N ALA A 514 21.05 -7.72 -9.90
CA ALA A 514 21.99 -8.46 -10.76
C ALA A 514 23.25 -8.82 -9.96
N THR A 515 23.37 -10.09 -9.55
CA THR A 515 24.58 -10.65 -8.94
C THR A 515 25.73 -10.69 -9.95
N ASP A 516 26.97 -10.88 -9.50
CA ASP A 516 28.14 -10.99 -10.40
C ASP A 516 27.98 -12.13 -11.42
N GLU A 517 27.40 -13.25 -11.00
CA GLU A 517 27.07 -14.35 -11.92
C GLU A 517 26.06 -13.88 -12.98
N VAL A 518 24.95 -13.27 -12.56
CA VAL A 518 23.92 -12.78 -13.48
C VAL A 518 24.50 -11.75 -14.45
N ARG A 519 25.29 -10.81 -13.96
CA ARG A 519 25.97 -9.80 -14.80
C ARG A 519 26.89 -10.45 -15.81
N SER A 520 27.77 -11.36 -15.40
CA SER A 520 28.67 -12.08 -16.32
C SER A 520 27.91 -12.83 -17.42
N ASN A 521 26.77 -13.43 -17.06
CA ASN A 521 25.90 -14.12 -17.99
C ASN A 521 25.26 -13.14 -19.01
N LEU A 522 24.73 -12.01 -18.53
CA LEU A 522 24.13 -10.97 -19.38
C LEU A 522 25.16 -10.29 -20.29
N GLN A 523 26.36 -10.00 -19.78
CA GLN A 523 27.49 -9.47 -20.55
C GLN A 523 27.88 -10.41 -21.70
N ARG A 524 27.87 -11.73 -21.45
CA ARG A 524 28.13 -12.74 -22.50
C ARG A 524 27.03 -12.75 -23.55
N VAL A 525 25.77 -12.63 -23.13
CA VAL A 525 24.62 -12.57 -24.05
C VAL A 525 24.67 -11.32 -24.90
N SER A 526 24.94 -10.14 -24.33
CA SER A 526 24.99 -8.87 -25.08
C SER A 526 26.11 -8.84 -26.13
N GLN A 527 27.24 -9.50 -25.86
CA GLN A 527 28.39 -9.56 -26.77
C GLN A 527 28.36 -10.72 -27.77
N TYR A 528 27.43 -11.67 -27.67
CA TYR A 528 27.45 -12.87 -28.52
C TYR A 528 27.13 -12.52 -29.99
N PRO A 529 28.09 -12.59 -30.93
CA PRO A 529 27.90 -12.00 -32.27
C PRO A 529 26.78 -12.64 -33.09
N LYS A 530 26.52 -13.94 -32.86
CA LYS A 530 25.46 -14.72 -33.53
C LYS A 530 24.10 -14.66 -32.80
N GLY A 531 24.00 -13.90 -31.71
CA GLY A 531 22.75 -13.75 -30.96
C GLY A 531 21.74 -12.86 -31.69
N ALA A 532 20.46 -13.17 -31.54
CA ALA A 532 19.38 -12.31 -32.04
C ALA A 532 19.47 -10.89 -31.44
N VAL A 533 19.23 -9.85 -32.26
CA VAL A 533 19.40 -8.44 -31.85
C VAL A 533 18.61 -8.11 -30.58
N GLN A 534 17.33 -8.47 -30.53
CA GLN A 534 16.45 -8.22 -29.37
C GLN A 534 17.00 -8.84 -28.08
N LYS A 535 17.49 -10.09 -28.15
CA LYS A 535 18.08 -10.78 -26.99
C LYS A 535 19.35 -10.09 -26.48
N ARG A 536 20.21 -9.65 -27.40
CA ARG A 536 21.46 -8.94 -27.07
C ARG A 536 21.17 -7.58 -26.44
N LEU A 537 20.22 -6.82 -27.01
CA LEU A 537 19.82 -5.51 -26.51
C LEU A 537 19.07 -5.58 -25.19
N ALA A 538 18.20 -6.56 -24.99
CA ALA A 538 17.54 -6.77 -23.69
C ALA A 538 18.56 -7.04 -22.58
N ALA A 539 19.58 -7.87 -22.82
CA ALA A 539 20.64 -8.11 -21.85
C ALA A 539 21.44 -6.84 -21.55
N TYR A 540 21.77 -6.06 -22.58
CA TYR A 540 22.39 -4.73 -22.44
C TYR A 540 21.54 -3.78 -21.59
N LEU A 541 20.24 -3.66 -21.86
CA LEU A 541 19.34 -2.78 -21.12
C LEU A 541 19.23 -3.16 -19.64
N ILE A 542 19.17 -4.46 -19.31
CA ILE A 542 19.18 -4.92 -17.91
C ILE A 542 20.47 -4.52 -17.19
N LEU A 543 21.64 -4.63 -17.83
CA LEU A 543 22.92 -4.19 -17.26
C LEU A 543 22.95 -2.67 -17.03
N MET A 544 22.42 -1.90 -17.99
CA MET A 544 22.44 -0.44 -17.95
C MET A 544 21.48 0.19 -16.92
N ARG A 545 20.59 -0.60 -16.30
CA ARG A 545 19.75 -0.10 -15.19
C ARG A 545 20.58 0.33 -13.97
N ASN A 546 21.65 -0.41 -13.68
CA ASN A 546 22.59 -0.11 -12.60
C ASN A 546 23.97 -0.66 -12.99
N PRO A 547 24.71 0.01 -13.88
CA PRO A 547 25.93 -0.54 -14.48
C PRO A 547 27.12 -0.48 -13.51
N HIS A 548 27.92 -1.54 -13.50
CA HIS A 548 29.25 -1.56 -12.86
C HIS A 548 30.34 -1.18 -13.87
N ASP A 549 31.54 -0.90 -13.40
CA ASP A 549 32.67 -0.53 -14.28
C ASP A 549 32.95 -1.60 -15.34
N SER A 550 32.81 -2.89 -14.99
CA SER A 550 32.91 -3.99 -15.96
C SER A 550 31.83 -3.94 -17.05
N ASP A 551 30.63 -3.44 -16.74
CA ASP A 551 29.56 -3.29 -17.72
C ASP A 551 29.87 -2.11 -18.65
N ILE A 552 30.45 -1.03 -18.15
CA ILE A 552 30.89 0.13 -18.95
C ILE A 552 31.98 -0.28 -19.95
N GLU A 553 32.90 -1.18 -19.58
CA GLU A 553 33.86 -1.75 -20.53
C GLU A 553 33.17 -2.55 -21.65
N ILE A 554 32.03 -3.20 -21.38
CA ILE A 554 31.22 -3.84 -22.42
C ILE A 554 30.58 -2.79 -23.32
N VAL A 555 30.06 -1.70 -22.76
CA VAL A 555 29.52 -0.57 -23.55
C VAL A 555 30.57 -0.04 -24.52
N LYS A 556 31.80 0.17 -24.06
CA LYS A 556 32.93 0.61 -24.90
C LYS A 556 33.20 -0.35 -26.06
N LYS A 557 33.20 -1.66 -25.82
CA LYS A 557 33.35 -2.67 -26.88
C LYS A 557 32.19 -2.64 -27.88
N LEU A 558 30.95 -2.52 -27.40
CA LEU A 558 29.77 -2.43 -28.27
C LEU A 558 29.77 -1.15 -29.13
N LEU A 559 30.36 -0.05 -28.64
CA LEU A 559 30.50 1.18 -29.42
C LEU A 559 31.62 1.09 -30.47
N THR A 560 32.74 0.43 -30.14
CA THR A 560 33.95 0.47 -30.97
C THR A 560 34.13 -0.75 -31.89
N GLN A 561 33.76 -1.94 -31.43
CA GLN A 561 34.08 -3.23 -32.07
C GLN A 561 32.85 -3.97 -32.63
N GLU A 562 31.63 -3.54 -32.31
CA GLU A 562 30.40 -4.20 -32.78
C GLU A 562 30.26 -4.13 -34.30
N GLN A 563 30.00 -5.30 -34.90
CA GLN A 563 29.81 -5.44 -36.35
C GLN A 563 28.34 -5.37 -36.74
N ASN A 564 27.42 -5.73 -35.84
CA ASN A 564 26.00 -5.60 -36.11
C ASN A 564 25.57 -4.13 -36.01
N THR A 565 25.29 -3.52 -37.17
CA THR A 565 24.89 -2.11 -37.29
C THR A 565 23.68 -1.76 -36.43
N GLN A 566 22.72 -2.68 -36.26
CA GLN A 566 21.51 -2.42 -35.46
C GLN A 566 21.86 -2.27 -33.97
N ILE A 567 22.70 -3.17 -33.44
CA ILE A 567 23.12 -3.11 -32.04
C ILE A 567 23.99 -1.88 -31.79
N LYS A 568 24.96 -1.63 -32.67
CA LYS A 568 25.83 -0.45 -32.57
C LYS A 568 25.02 0.84 -32.56
N SER A 569 24.06 0.98 -33.47
CA SER A 569 23.18 2.16 -33.58
C SER A 569 22.33 2.38 -32.32
N PHE A 570 21.75 1.31 -31.78
CA PHE A 570 20.96 1.38 -30.54
C PHE A 570 21.83 1.77 -29.34
N VAL A 571 22.98 1.12 -29.17
CA VAL A 571 23.89 1.40 -28.05
C VAL A 571 24.42 2.83 -28.14
N THR A 572 24.85 3.29 -29.31
CA THR A 572 25.31 4.67 -29.54
C THR A 572 24.23 5.70 -29.17
N SER A 573 23.00 5.51 -29.64
CA SER A 573 21.90 6.44 -29.32
C SER A 573 21.49 6.42 -27.84
N HIS A 574 21.48 5.25 -27.20
CA HIS A 574 21.21 5.14 -25.77
C HIS A 574 22.29 5.83 -24.94
N VAL A 575 23.57 5.57 -25.24
CA VAL A 575 24.70 6.22 -24.56
C VAL A 575 24.68 7.73 -24.79
N TYR A 576 24.39 8.18 -26.01
CA TYR A 576 24.22 9.60 -26.31
C TYR A 576 23.15 10.26 -25.44
N ASN A 577 21.98 9.62 -25.27
CA ASN A 577 20.91 10.15 -24.42
C ASN A 577 21.27 10.15 -22.92
N ILE A 578 22.20 9.30 -22.48
CA ILE A 578 22.73 9.30 -21.11
C ILE A 578 23.71 10.47 -20.92
N ILE A 579 24.71 10.60 -21.80
CA ILE A 579 25.75 11.63 -21.68
C ILE A 579 25.22 13.06 -21.90
N SER A 580 24.18 13.21 -22.73
CA SER A 580 23.53 14.50 -23.00
C SER A 580 22.38 14.82 -22.02
N SER A 581 22.13 13.95 -21.05
CA SER A 581 21.03 14.11 -20.10
C SER A 581 21.26 15.31 -19.16
N THR A 582 20.20 16.08 -18.91
CA THR A 582 20.19 17.17 -17.91
C THR A 582 19.80 16.68 -16.51
N ASP A 583 19.42 15.41 -16.37
CA ASP A 583 19.07 14.77 -15.10
C ASP A 583 20.31 14.47 -14.25
N SER A 584 20.34 14.97 -13.01
CA SER A 584 21.51 14.89 -12.10
C SER A 584 22.01 13.47 -11.83
N GLU A 585 21.12 12.49 -11.61
CA GLU A 585 21.53 11.10 -11.39
C GLU A 585 22.10 10.46 -12.67
N THR A 586 21.48 10.75 -13.82
CA THR A 586 21.96 10.28 -15.12
C THR A 586 23.29 10.93 -15.50
N GLN A 587 23.53 12.20 -15.13
CA GLN A 587 24.79 12.90 -15.40
C GLN A 587 25.99 12.24 -14.73
N LYS A 588 25.84 11.73 -13.49
CA LYS A 588 26.91 10.96 -12.82
C LYS A 588 27.29 9.73 -13.63
N LEU A 589 26.31 9.01 -14.16
CA LEU A 589 26.55 7.86 -15.03
C LEU A 589 27.16 8.29 -16.37
N GLY A 590 26.66 9.37 -16.96
CA GLY A 590 27.19 9.95 -18.19
C GLY A 590 28.68 10.30 -18.07
N GLN A 591 29.08 10.93 -16.97
CA GLN A 591 30.49 11.25 -16.70
C GLN A 591 31.35 9.98 -16.60
N LYS A 592 30.90 8.96 -15.85
CA LYS A 592 31.62 7.68 -15.76
C LYS A 592 31.81 7.01 -17.13
N ILE A 593 30.79 7.06 -17.98
CA ILE A 593 30.88 6.52 -19.34
C ILE A 593 31.88 7.33 -20.16
N MET A 594 31.81 8.67 -20.11
CA MET A 594 32.78 9.54 -20.80
C MET A 594 34.22 9.28 -20.36
N ASP A 595 34.46 9.15 -19.05
CA ASP A 595 35.80 8.85 -18.50
C ASP A 595 36.36 7.51 -19.02
N ALA A 596 35.49 6.50 -19.19
CA ALA A 596 35.88 5.20 -19.74
C ALA A 596 36.10 5.22 -21.27
N LEU A 597 35.34 6.06 -21.98
CA LEU A 597 35.41 6.23 -23.44
C LEU A 597 36.61 7.07 -23.88
N LYS A 598 37.11 7.97 -23.03
CA LYS A 598 38.22 8.88 -23.32
C LYS A 598 37.98 9.65 -24.63
N ASP A 599 38.72 9.31 -25.69
CA ASP A 599 38.69 9.98 -26.99
C ASP A 599 37.66 9.38 -27.97
N THR A 600 36.80 8.47 -27.53
CA THR A 600 35.78 7.86 -28.40
C THR A 600 34.61 8.82 -28.57
N GLU A 601 34.49 9.46 -29.73
CA GLU A 601 33.32 10.30 -30.04
C GLU A 601 32.03 9.47 -30.12
N VAL A 602 31.02 9.87 -29.35
CA VAL A 602 29.67 9.29 -29.39
C VAL A 602 28.76 10.24 -30.15
N THR A 603 28.63 10.03 -31.45
CA THR A 603 27.71 10.78 -32.31
C THR A 603 26.60 9.88 -32.83
N THR A 604 25.35 10.34 -32.72
CA THR A 604 24.20 9.57 -33.24
C THR A 604 24.12 9.71 -34.76
N HIS A 605 23.76 8.64 -35.46
CA HIS A 605 23.47 8.71 -36.89
C HIS A 605 22.18 9.51 -37.17
N SER A 606 22.02 9.98 -38.40
CA SER A 606 20.81 10.71 -38.86
C SER A 606 19.71 9.80 -39.41
N ASP A 607 19.95 8.50 -39.58
CA ASP A 607 18.96 7.56 -40.12
C ASP A 607 17.97 7.10 -39.04
N TYR A 608 16.73 7.59 -39.09
CA TYR A 608 15.68 7.27 -38.11
C TYR A 608 14.76 6.12 -38.54
N ALA A 609 14.82 5.72 -39.81
CA ALA A 609 13.82 4.86 -40.43
C ALA A 609 14.24 3.39 -40.50
N THR A 610 15.54 3.09 -40.55
CA THR A 610 16.02 1.71 -40.78
C THR A 610 16.97 1.19 -39.70
N LYS A 611 17.35 2.04 -38.75
CA LYS A 611 18.32 1.71 -37.69
C LYS A 611 17.69 1.77 -36.32
N SER A 612 18.05 0.78 -35.50
CA SER A 612 17.63 0.67 -34.11
C SER A 612 18.10 1.87 -33.31
N ARG A 613 17.22 2.39 -32.45
CA ARG A 613 17.45 3.66 -31.76
C ARG A 613 16.74 3.74 -30.42
N ASN A 614 17.43 4.35 -29.46
CA ASN A 614 16.84 4.87 -28.24
C ASN A 614 16.57 6.38 -28.40
N TYR A 615 15.36 6.81 -28.06
CA TYR A 615 14.90 8.18 -28.04
C TYR A 615 14.65 8.60 -26.60
N LYS A 616 15.01 9.84 -26.27
CA LYS A 616 14.68 10.46 -24.99
C LYS A 616 14.24 11.89 -25.25
N LEU A 617 13.02 12.21 -24.88
CA LEU A 617 12.49 13.57 -24.88
C LEU A 617 12.19 13.95 -23.43
N GLY A 618 12.91 14.94 -22.90
CA GLY A 618 12.71 15.44 -21.55
C GLY A 618 12.11 16.84 -21.55
N LEU A 619 11.22 17.09 -20.60
CA LEU A 619 10.74 18.42 -20.23
C LEU A 619 11.05 18.65 -18.75
N ALA A 620 11.52 19.85 -18.42
CA ALA A 620 11.78 20.25 -17.05
C ALA A 620 11.11 21.60 -16.77
N GLN A 621 10.34 21.68 -15.68
CA GLN A 621 9.73 22.91 -15.18
C GLN A 621 9.85 22.96 -13.65
N GLY A 622 10.64 23.90 -13.13
CA GLY A 622 10.91 23.99 -11.69
C GLY A 622 11.54 22.71 -11.13
N SER A 623 10.94 22.15 -10.07
CA SER A 623 11.37 20.90 -9.43
C SER A 623 10.76 19.63 -10.03
N MET A 624 10.10 19.74 -11.20
CA MET A 624 9.45 18.64 -11.90
C MET A 624 10.12 18.40 -13.25
N GLN A 625 10.37 17.13 -13.56
CA GLN A 625 10.92 16.68 -14.82
C GLN A 625 10.08 15.50 -15.32
N ALA A 626 9.57 15.59 -16.54
CA ALA A 626 8.93 14.48 -17.22
C ALA A 626 9.81 14.05 -18.39
N ALA A 627 9.93 12.75 -18.63
CA ALA A 627 10.65 12.26 -19.79
C ALA A 627 9.89 11.12 -20.46
N VAL A 628 9.83 11.20 -21.78
CA VAL A 628 9.36 10.12 -22.64
C VAL A 628 10.57 9.43 -23.26
N LEU A 629 10.64 8.11 -23.07
CA LEU A 629 11.69 7.23 -23.57
C LEU A 629 11.09 6.31 -24.64
N GLY A 630 11.76 6.21 -25.78
CA GLY A 630 11.35 5.34 -26.87
C GLY A 630 12.46 4.37 -27.25
N ASN A 631 12.18 3.08 -27.37
CA ASN A 631 13.11 2.12 -28.00
C ASN A 631 12.49 1.62 -29.30
N ILE A 632 13.25 1.68 -30.38
CA ILE A 632 12.90 1.03 -31.64
C ILE A 632 14.03 0.08 -32.00
N VAL A 633 13.72 -1.19 -32.17
CA VAL A 633 14.70 -2.24 -32.48
C VAL A 633 14.36 -2.84 -33.83
N PHE A 634 15.27 -2.68 -34.78
CA PHE A 634 15.23 -3.32 -36.08
C PHE A 634 16.09 -4.57 -36.10
N ASP A 635 15.78 -5.46 -37.03
CA ASP A 635 16.59 -6.62 -37.33
C ASP A 635 17.24 -6.46 -38.71
N PRO A 636 18.48 -6.92 -38.92
CA PRO A 636 19.14 -6.78 -40.22
C PRO A 636 18.38 -7.42 -41.38
N SER A 637 17.51 -8.40 -41.11
CA SER A 637 16.73 -9.09 -42.13
C SER A 637 15.39 -8.43 -42.46
N SER A 638 15.04 -7.28 -41.88
CA SER A 638 13.73 -6.63 -42.07
C SER A 638 13.86 -5.12 -42.19
N GLN A 639 13.01 -4.53 -43.02
CA GLN A 639 12.85 -3.07 -43.12
C GLN A 639 11.97 -2.51 -42.00
N LEU A 640 11.39 -3.37 -41.18
CA LEU A 640 10.48 -3.00 -40.10
C LEU A 640 11.10 -3.26 -38.73
N PRO A 641 10.72 -2.46 -37.73
CA PRO A 641 11.13 -2.74 -36.36
C PRO A 641 10.54 -4.07 -35.91
N ARG A 642 11.29 -4.85 -35.14
CA ARG A 642 10.78 -6.05 -34.45
C ARG A 642 10.25 -5.75 -33.07
N GLU A 643 10.72 -4.67 -32.45
CA GLU A 643 10.29 -4.24 -31.13
C GLU A 643 10.20 -2.71 -31.09
N VAL A 644 9.11 -2.22 -30.48
CA VAL A 644 8.87 -0.81 -30.22
C VAL A 644 8.43 -0.68 -28.77
N LEU A 645 9.06 0.21 -28.01
CA LEU A 645 8.73 0.51 -26.63
C LEU A 645 8.56 2.01 -26.48
N LEU A 646 7.52 2.44 -25.77
CA LEU A 646 7.35 3.80 -25.31
C LEU A 646 7.09 3.79 -23.81
N GLU A 647 7.88 4.55 -23.08
CA GLU A 647 7.83 4.66 -21.63
C GLU A 647 7.77 6.13 -21.23
N THR A 648 6.94 6.45 -20.24
CA THR A 648 6.88 7.80 -19.66
C THR A 648 7.26 7.77 -18.20
N THR A 649 8.20 8.62 -17.83
CA THR A 649 8.70 8.78 -16.45
C THR A 649 8.40 10.19 -15.95
N LEU A 650 8.08 10.29 -14.66
CA LEU A 650 7.86 11.55 -13.96
C LEU A 650 8.76 11.61 -12.73
N LYS A 651 9.59 12.64 -12.66
CA LYS A 651 10.34 13.02 -11.46
C LYS A 651 9.76 14.31 -10.90
N ALA A 652 9.27 14.30 -9.67
CA ALA A 652 8.88 15.54 -9.02
C ALA A 652 9.15 15.47 -7.52
N PHE A 653 9.63 16.57 -6.95
CA PHE A 653 9.85 16.73 -5.50
C PHE A 653 10.75 15.65 -4.87
N GLY A 654 11.75 15.16 -5.62
CA GLY A 654 12.67 14.11 -5.18
C GLY A 654 12.17 12.68 -5.37
N PHE A 655 10.95 12.48 -5.88
CA PHE A 655 10.41 11.16 -6.24
C PHE A 655 10.53 10.92 -7.75
N SER A 656 10.78 9.68 -8.15
CA SER A 656 10.82 9.22 -9.55
C SER A 656 9.82 8.08 -9.72
N MET A 657 8.96 8.15 -10.74
CA MET A 657 7.96 7.13 -11.04
C MET A 657 7.83 6.87 -12.54
N ASP A 658 7.73 5.60 -12.91
CA ASP A 658 7.41 5.18 -14.28
C ASP A 658 5.88 5.19 -14.42
N LEU A 659 5.30 6.17 -15.10
CA LEU A 659 3.85 6.32 -15.16
C LEU A 659 3.21 5.19 -15.95
N TRP A 660 3.70 4.95 -17.16
CA TRP A 660 3.22 3.89 -18.04
C TRP A 660 4.29 3.49 -19.06
N GLU A 661 4.18 2.27 -19.55
CA GLU A 661 5.05 1.69 -20.57
C GLU A 661 4.19 0.87 -21.53
N ILE A 662 4.37 1.07 -22.83
CA ILE A 662 3.68 0.33 -23.88
C ILE A 662 4.73 -0.26 -24.78
N GLY A 663 4.71 -1.58 -24.91
CA GLY A 663 5.65 -2.30 -25.75
C GLY A 663 4.93 -3.15 -26.78
N MET A 664 5.54 -3.26 -27.95
CA MET A 664 5.09 -4.10 -29.04
C MET A 664 6.27 -4.90 -29.58
N GLU A 665 6.04 -6.18 -29.85
CA GLU A 665 7.03 -7.10 -30.38
C GLU A 665 6.37 -7.93 -31.49
N GLY A 666 7.03 -8.14 -32.63
CA GLY A 666 6.47 -9.01 -33.65
C GLY A 666 7.24 -9.09 -34.97
N ARG A 667 6.70 -9.89 -35.88
CA ARG A 667 7.10 -9.94 -37.30
C ARG A 667 5.96 -9.39 -38.14
N GLY A 668 6.31 -8.64 -39.19
CA GLY A 668 5.37 -8.20 -40.19
C GLY A 668 4.56 -6.95 -39.81
N PHE A 669 5.21 -5.90 -39.28
CA PHE A 669 4.52 -4.63 -39.01
C PHE A 669 4.03 -3.90 -40.29
N GLU A 670 4.23 -4.46 -41.50
CA GLU A 670 3.88 -3.81 -42.78
C GLU A 670 2.43 -3.30 -42.80
N PRO A 671 1.43 -4.04 -42.28
CA PRO A 671 0.04 -3.58 -42.28
C PRO A 671 -0.22 -2.46 -41.24
N THR A 672 0.59 -2.34 -40.18
CA THR A 672 0.23 -1.53 -38.99
C THR A 672 1.05 -0.27 -38.75
N ILE A 673 1.97 0.08 -39.64
CA ILE A 673 2.79 1.30 -39.50
C ILE A 673 1.93 2.56 -39.37
N ASP A 674 0.90 2.74 -40.20
CA ASP A 674 0.06 3.94 -40.13
C ASP A 674 -0.79 3.99 -38.86
N ALA A 675 -1.27 2.84 -38.37
CA ALA A 675 -2.02 2.76 -37.11
C ALA A 675 -1.13 3.08 -35.90
N LEU A 676 0.17 2.84 -35.99
CA LEU A 676 1.13 3.07 -34.91
C LEU A 676 1.75 4.47 -34.97
N PHE A 677 2.25 4.84 -36.15
CA PHE A 677 3.14 5.98 -36.37
C PHE A 677 2.58 7.00 -37.37
N GLY A 678 1.44 6.72 -38.00
CA GLY A 678 0.76 7.70 -38.87
C GLY A 678 0.34 8.94 -38.07
N LYS A 679 -0.07 10.01 -38.76
CA LYS A 679 -0.40 11.31 -38.12
C LYS A 679 -1.46 11.20 -37.02
N ASN A 680 -2.38 10.24 -37.14
CA ASN A 680 -3.42 9.92 -36.14
C ASN A 680 -3.22 8.51 -35.54
N GLY A 681 -1.97 8.02 -35.60
CA GLY A 681 -1.55 6.73 -35.09
C GLY A 681 -1.41 6.77 -33.57
N PHE A 682 -1.32 5.58 -32.98
CA PHE A 682 -1.30 5.38 -31.54
C PHE A 682 -0.21 6.21 -30.82
N PHE A 683 1.02 6.20 -31.33
CA PHE A 683 2.14 6.86 -30.67
C PHE A 683 2.03 8.40 -30.73
N PRO A 684 1.85 9.05 -31.89
CA PRO A 684 1.66 10.50 -31.95
C PRO A 684 0.48 11.01 -31.11
N ASP A 685 -0.66 10.32 -31.14
CA ASP A 685 -1.83 10.68 -30.34
C ASP A 685 -1.55 10.59 -28.83
N THR A 686 -0.88 9.53 -28.39
CA THR A 686 -0.58 9.27 -26.97
C THR A 686 0.51 10.22 -26.46
N LEU A 687 1.57 10.44 -27.25
CA LEU A 687 2.64 11.42 -26.96
C LEU A 687 2.07 12.83 -26.86
N GLY A 688 1.31 13.29 -27.86
CA GLY A 688 0.76 14.64 -27.89
C GLY A 688 -0.13 14.95 -26.68
N LYS A 689 -1.01 14.01 -26.30
CA LYS A 689 -1.89 14.16 -25.14
C LYS A 689 -1.15 14.11 -23.81
N THR A 690 -0.15 13.23 -23.70
CA THR A 690 0.68 13.11 -22.49
C THR A 690 1.47 14.41 -22.27
N MET A 691 2.07 14.94 -23.34
CA MET A 691 2.82 16.20 -23.32
C MET A 691 1.91 17.39 -22.97
N TYR A 692 0.72 17.47 -23.56
CA TYR A 692 -0.29 18.49 -23.24
C TYR A 692 -0.69 18.44 -21.75
N TRP A 693 -0.92 17.24 -21.21
CA TRP A 693 -1.25 17.09 -19.78
C TRP A 693 -0.12 17.55 -18.86
N THR A 694 1.14 17.17 -19.14
CA THR A 694 2.30 17.58 -18.34
C THR A 694 2.56 19.08 -18.35
N LEU A 695 2.15 19.79 -19.41
CA LEU A 695 2.43 21.22 -19.60
C LEU A 695 1.39 22.15 -18.95
N ASP A 696 0.10 21.78 -18.89
CA ASP A 696 -0.98 22.73 -18.58
C ASP A 696 -1.75 22.46 -17.27
N LYS A 697 -1.65 21.27 -16.64
CA LYS A 697 -2.61 20.83 -15.60
C LYS A 697 -2.07 20.53 -14.20
N ILE A 698 -0.82 20.86 -13.84
CA ILE A 698 -0.26 20.56 -12.52
C ILE A 698 0.00 21.85 -11.71
N PRO A 699 -0.85 22.22 -10.72
CA PRO A 699 -0.66 23.44 -9.93
C PRO A 699 0.49 23.36 -8.90
N PRO A 700 1.17 24.48 -8.61
CA PRO A 700 2.36 24.51 -7.74
C PRO A 700 2.15 24.23 -6.23
N LYS A 701 0.92 24.06 -5.73
CA LYS A 701 0.63 23.84 -4.29
C LYS A 701 0.59 22.37 -3.82
N MET A 702 0.89 21.39 -4.67
CA MET A 702 0.69 19.95 -4.38
C MET A 702 1.93 19.23 -3.81
N LYS A 703 2.40 19.66 -2.63
CA LYS A 703 3.64 19.16 -2.00
C LYS A 703 3.50 17.80 -1.27
N GLU A 704 2.29 17.27 -1.08
CA GLU A 704 2.05 16.16 -0.12
C GLU A 704 1.42 14.88 -0.70
N GLU A 705 0.96 14.84 -1.96
CA GLU A 705 0.22 13.67 -2.50
C GLU A 705 0.69 13.23 -3.90
N LEU A 706 1.97 12.89 -4.05
CA LEU A 706 2.49 12.46 -5.36
C LEU A 706 2.10 11.03 -5.76
N GLY A 707 1.81 10.15 -4.79
CA GLY A 707 1.52 8.74 -5.06
C GLY A 707 0.14 8.47 -5.69
N LYS A 708 -0.68 9.50 -5.91
CA LYS A 708 -2.13 9.35 -6.16
C LYS A 708 -2.63 9.86 -7.51
N TRP A 709 -1.76 10.32 -8.41
CA TRP A 709 -2.25 11.11 -9.54
C TRP A 709 -1.71 10.69 -10.90
N ILE A 710 -2.41 9.74 -11.52
CA ILE A 710 -2.66 9.78 -12.95
C ILE A 710 -4.16 10.15 -13.08
N PRO A 711 -4.55 11.29 -13.66
CA PRO A 711 -5.96 11.63 -13.76
C PRO A 711 -6.72 10.53 -14.50
N GLU A 712 -7.87 10.12 -13.97
CA GLU A 712 -8.70 9.07 -14.58
C GLU A 712 -8.97 9.32 -16.07
N ASN A 713 -9.11 10.58 -16.46
CA ASN A 713 -9.30 10.98 -17.86
C ASN A 713 -8.09 10.61 -18.73
N LEU A 714 -6.86 10.76 -18.22
CA LEU A 714 -5.65 10.37 -18.93
C LEU A 714 -5.53 8.85 -19.04
N VAL A 715 -5.78 8.11 -17.96
CA VAL A 715 -5.81 6.63 -18.00
C VAL A 715 -6.87 6.14 -18.98
N ARG A 716 -8.08 6.70 -18.93
CA ARG A 716 -9.20 6.35 -19.81
C ARG A 716 -8.87 6.65 -21.27
N GLU A 717 -8.21 7.77 -21.56
CA GLU A 717 -7.76 8.13 -22.90
C GLU A 717 -6.65 7.22 -23.42
N ILE A 718 -5.67 6.87 -22.60
CA ILE A 718 -4.61 5.92 -22.96
C ILE A 718 -5.21 4.53 -23.25
N VAL A 719 -6.09 4.05 -22.37
CA VAL A 719 -6.81 2.78 -22.57
C VAL A 719 -7.65 2.84 -23.85
N ARG A 720 -8.31 3.97 -24.13
CA ARG A 720 -9.08 4.16 -25.37
C ARG A 720 -8.19 4.14 -26.62
N ASN A 721 -7.03 4.81 -26.57
CA ASN A 721 -6.06 4.78 -27.66
C ASN A 721 -5.52 3.35 -27.84
N PHE A 722 -5.25 2.62 -26.76
CA PHE A 722 -4.77 1.24 -26.82
C PHE A 722 -5.84 0.33 -27.43
N ASN A 723 -7.11 0.50 -27.04
CA ASN A 723 -8.23 -0.23 -27.63
C ASN A 723 -8.42 0.11 -29.12
N LYS A 724 -8.20 1.37 -29.53
CA LYS A 724 -8.18 1.77 -30.94
C LYS A 724 -7.06 1.02 -31.69
N LEU A 725 -5.84 1.00 -31.14
CA LEU A 725 -4.72 0.27 -31.73
C LEU A 725 -5.03 -1.23 -31.87
N VAL A 726 -5.58 -1.85 -30.83
CA VAL A 726 -6.02 -3.26 -30.82
C VAL A 726 -7.04 -3.51 -31.94
N LYS A 727 -7.99 -2.60 -32.15
CA LYS A 727 -8.99 -2.69 -33.21
C LYS A 727 -8.40 -2.50 -34.61
N ASP A 728 -7.44 -1.59 -34.77
CA ASP A 728 -6.74 -1.36 -36.03
C ASP A 728 -5.81 -2.53 -36.39
N LEU A 729 -5.28 -3.24 -35.38
CA LEU A 729 -4.55 -4.51 -35.54
C LEU A 729 -5.47 -5.68 -35.94
N GLN A 730 -6.75 -5.65 -35.56
CA GLN A 730 -7.74 -6.69 -35.89
C GLN A 730 -8.20 -6.65 -37.36
N SER A 731 -8.24 -5.47 -37.98
CA SER A 731 -8.82 -5.28 -39.31
C SER A 731 -7.88 -5.67 -40.47
N GLN A 732 -6.64 -6.07 -40.15
CA GLN A 732 -5.61 -6.41 -41.13
C GLN A 732 -5.16 -7.87 -40.95
N GLU A 733 -4.69 -8.54 -42.01
CA GLU A 733 -4.18 -9.93 -41.92
C GLU A 733 -3.13 -10.01 -40.79
N ALA A 734 -3.53 -10.59 -39.66
CA ALA A 734 -2.88 -10.35 -38.38
C ALA A 734 -1.40 -10.77 -38.42
N PRO A 735 -0.44 -9.84 -38.22
CA PRO A 735 0.95 -10.22 -38.03
C PRO A 735 1.13 -11.06 -36.77
N GLU A 736 2.22 -11.83 -36.71
CA GLU A 736 2.73 -12.42 -35.46
C GLU A 736 3.23 -11.28 -34.56
N ALA A 737 2.30 -10.51 -33.99
CA ALA A 737 2.56 -9.34 -33.14
C ALA A 737 1.96 -9.53 -31.75
N MET A 738 2.65 -8.96 -30.76
CA MET A 738 2.29 -8.93 -29.35
C MET A 738 2.39 -7.50 -28.86
N ALA A 739 1.41 -7.03 -28.11
CA ALA A 739 1.42 -5.73 -27.44
C ALA A 739 1.20 -5.91 -25.94
N TYR A 740 1.87 -5.12 -25.10
CA TYR A 740 1.70 -5.13 -23.66
C TYR A 740 1.65 -3.72 -23.07
N LEU A 741 1.03 -3.61 -21.89
CA LEU A 741 0.89 -2.37 -21.15
C LEU A 741 1.41 -2.56 -19.71
N LYS A 742 2.22 -1.62 -19.25
CA LYS A 742 2.55 -1.44 -17.84
C LYS A 742 2.07 -0.09 -17.34
N ILE A 743 1.65 -0.04 -16.08
CA ILE A 743 1.29 1.18 -15.35
C ILE A 743 2.03 1.16 -14.02
N MET A 744 2.71 2.25 -13.65
CA MET A 744 3.43 2.34 -12.36
C MET A 744 4.44 1.19 -12.16
N GLY A 745 5.15 0.81 -13.22
CA GLY A 745 6.10 -0.31 -13.23
C GLY A 745 5.47 -1.72 -13.14
N ALA A 746 4.13 -1.81 -13.21
CA ALA A 746 3.37 -3.05 -13.13
C ALA A 746 2.85 -3.45 -14.50
N GLU A 747 3.26 -4.61 -15.02
CA GLU A 747 2.67 -5.13 -16.24
C GLU A 747 1.25 -5.63 -15.99
N LEU A 748 0.30 -5.09 -16.73
CA LEU A 748 -1.12 -5.41 -16.62
C LEU A 748 -1.48 -6.65 -17.45
N GLY A 749 -0.78 -6.84 -18.56
CA GLY A 749 -0.96 -7.99 -19.44
C GLY A 749 -0.40 -7.74 -20.83
N TYR A 750 -0.54 -8.75 -21.68
CA TYR A 750 -0.21 -8.68 -23.10
C TYR A 750 -1.31 -9.29 -23.97
N ILE A 751 -1.38 -8.88 -25.23
CA ILE A 751 -2.31 -9.38 -26.25
C ILE A 751 -1.48 -9.83 -27.46
N LYS A 752 -1.72 -11.03 -27.98
CA LYS A 752 -1.11 -11.56 -29.21
C LYS A 752 -2.09 -11.47 -30.38
N GLY A 753 -1.58 -11.49 -31.62
CA GLY A 753 -2.41 -11.48 -32.84
C GLY A 753 -3.50 -12.57 -32.88
N ASN A 754 -3.22 -13.77 -32.33
CA ASN A 754 -4.24 -14.83 -32.23
C ASN A 754 -5.31 -14.54 -31.16
N ASP A 755 -4.94 -13.84 -30.07
CA ASP A 755 -5.92 -13.39 -29.06
C ASP A 755 -6.90 -12.40 -29.70
N LEU A 756 -6.43 -11.57 -30.63
CA LEU A 756 -7.25 -10.59 -31.36
C LEU A 756 -8.29 -11.26 -32.27
N LYS A 757 -7.93 -12.37 -32.94
CA LYS A 757 -8.86 -13.17 -33.75
C LYS A 757 -9.95 -13.80 -32.87
N PHE A 758 -9.56 -14.42 -31.76
CA PHE A 758 -10.52 -14.98 -30.79
C PHE A 758 -11.47 -13.93 -30.20
N ILE A 759 -10.96 -12.73 -29.91
CA ILE A 759 -11.78 -11.59 -29.45
C ILE A 759 -12.75 -11.14 -30.56
N ALA A 760 -12.30 -11.08 -31.83
CA ALA A 760 -13.15 -10.70 -32.96
C ALA A 760 -14.25 -11.73 -33.27
N ASP A 761 -13.91 -13.02 -33.20
CA ASP A 761 -14.85 -14.12 -33.46
C ASP A 761 -15.94 -14.21 -32.37
N ASN A 762 -15.60 -13.92 -31.10
CA ASN A 762 -16.53 -14.00 -29.98
C ASN A 762 -17.24 -12.67 -29.63
N LEU A 763 -16.77 -11.52 -30.14
CA LEU A 763 -17.51 -10.25 -30.08
C LEU A 763 -18.62 -10.13 -31.14
N SER A 764 -18.74 -11.12 -32.02
CA SER A 764 -19.87 -11.27 -32.94
C SER A 764 -21.09 -11.86 -32.20
N ILE A 765 -21.52 -11.21 -31.12
CA ILE A 765 -22.84 -11.44 -30.54
C ILE A 765 -23.81 -10.59 -31.39
N PRO A 766 -24.76 -11.20 -32.12
CA PRO A 766 -25.78 -10.42 -32.81
C PRO A 766 -26.51 -9.57 -31.77
N ALA A 767 -26.66 -8.27 -32.06
CA ALA A 767 -27.47 -7.39 -31.25
C ALA A 767 -28.81 -8.09 -30.96
N PRO A 768 -29.22 -8.26 -29.69
CA PRO A 768 -30.51 -8.85 -29.41
C PRO A 768 -31.58 -7.97 -30.06
N GLN A 769 -32.18 -8.46 -31.15
CA GLN A 769 -33.48 -7.99 -31.61
C GLN A 769 -34.50 -8.42 -30.55
N GLY A 770 -34.61 -7.60 -29.51
CA GLY A 770 -35.45 -7.88 -28.36
C GLY A 770 -35.25 -6.79 -27.32
N THR A 771 -36.24 -5.91 -27.22
CA THR A 771 -36.35 -4.80 -26.28
C THR A 771 -35.89 -5.16 -24.86
N THR A 772 -34.65 -4.84 -24.52
CA THR A 772 -34.19 -4.76 -23.13
C THR A 772 -34.04 -3.28 -22.82
N LYS A 773 -34.98 -2.74 -22.04
CA LYS A 773 -34.95 -1.36 -21.58
C LYS A 773 -33.67 -1.12 -20.77
N LEU A 774 -32.71 -0.42 -21.36
CA LEU A 774 -31.66 0.28 -20.63
C LEU A 774 -32.34 1.29 -19.69
N VAL A 775 -32.23 1.05 -18.38
CA VAL A 775 -32.62 2.02 -17.37
C VAL A 775 -31.63 3.18 -17.42
N SER A 776 -32.14 4.30 -17.91
CA SER A 776 -31.61 5.65 -17.73
C SER A 776 -31.39 5.90 -16.24
N ILE A 777 -30.14 6.06 -15.82
CA ILE A 777 -29.81 6.70 -14.54
C ILE A 777 -29.81 8.20 -14.79
N ARG A 778 -30.76 8.89 -14.17
CA ARG A 778 -30.74 10.33 -13.96
C ARG A 778 -30.22 10.60 -12.56
#